data_AF-A0A1B1Y5G4-F1
#
_entry.id   AF-A0A1B1Y5G4-F1
#
_cell.length_a   1.000
_cell.length_b   1.000
_cell.length_c   1.000
_cell.angle_alpha   90.00
_cell.angle_beta   90.00
_cell.angle_gamma   90.00
#
_symmetry.space_group_name_H-M   'P 1'
#
loop_
_entity.id
_entity.type
_entity.pdbx_description
1 polymer ?
#
loop_
_entity_poly.entity_id
_entity_poly.type
_entity_poly.pdbx_seq_one_letter_code
_entity_poly.pdbx_strand_id
1 'polypeptide(L)'
;MLFNKVNKEHILKGIQDFKEKGIPKGFGASSTYDLIVDDIKYPPKAVMAYANYYAEGREIENYFSGGEGTDCFFAYERNGFIVVKKGMNNNQHLYKLKQEFLDNWPLEKLQNMTLEEYTDTERDNSFCYWLEHKTRDLGSIVGGSSYKFGIYKMGTTSKTEAATNRENDGVYAWHVKYGKTAIEAFESIRKLIIEVATLAKQNKLNRIDQIDLGDAYKWKIAFLYSDYSILNIFKNEALKFIAEYFGYKEKGGAFLNYNRYILSLREEQEFYDFSWQHWQLFERNDSVEKKYKDWLKQNEKKGSGKVSSYLRAINILIIHFKVEVYTENNISKLKNIYNDLLLHQKDVNGKYFYNKAKSYGKDGYYASAIKSYIEFLTSESNAIVSEPDSNYKHYRKEKSMKNQPINQILYGPPGTGKTYNTINKAIAIANPSFDVEQDRAIVKQEYDRLVNEGQIVFTTFHQSMAYEDFVEGIKPNITDNDEVQSLNYIIEKGIFKQIANKAKGVSGLRKTNNAIDFSKPNYYKMSLGGKNRKHIHDWCIDNNLVALGWGDNEDYSSYLEINDWTEFKDKFTKEFPHLVEGSKYHIQAMFIFQKMKKGDIILASLGNHVLDAVGIIDGDYEYNPNNEYGFHHLRKVTWLSTNMNTSPDLFIDKGISQQSIYEFYKQDIKIEKFTEYFSKAKERNKNYVLIIDEINRGNVSAIFGELITLLEPSKRLGNKEALTVTLPYSKETFGVPNNLHIIGTMNTADRSVEALDTALRRRFVFEEMMPNTILLKDKMIEDINLSELLEKINKRVEALINRDHTIGHSYFINVTSIEELKTTFKDCIIPLLQEYFYGDDGKIGLVLGDGFVKIVENDDTIFSSFEYQGRESLVSQSYEIIPFDEIDFKEAIAKLLA
;
A
#
# COMPACT_ATOMS: atom_id res chain seq x y z
N MET A 1 -16.14 0.98 26.66
CA MET A 1 -16.76 0.71 25.34
C MET A 1 -15.64 0.26 24.43
N LEU A 2 -15.81 -0.85 23.71
CA LEU A 2 -14.71 -1.43 22.95
C LEU A 2 -15.11 -1.58 21.48
N PHE A 3 -15.36 -0.44 20.84
CA PHE A 3 -15.49 -0.33 19.38
C PHE A 3 -14.28 -0.86 18.62
N ASN A 4 -13.13 -0.97 19.29
CA ASN A 4 -11.92 -1.64 18.81
C ASN A 4 -12.06 -3.18 18.67
N LYS A 5 -13.03 -3.80 19.36
CA LYS A 5 -13.33 -5.24 19.25
C LYS A 5 -14.45 -5.58 18.26
N VAL A 6 -15.17 -4.56 17.78
CA VAL A 6 -16.13 -4.73 16.68
C VAL A 6 -15.37 -4.90 15.37
N ASN A 7 -15.55 -6.05 14.73
CA ASN A 7 -14.94 -6.40 13.44
C ASN A 7 -16.01 -6.43 12.34
N LYS A 8 -15.59 -6.63 11.09
CA LYS A 8 -16.46 -6.65 9.92
C LYS A 8 -17.59 -7.68 10.00
N GLU A 9 -17.34 -8.88 10.52
CA GLU A 9 -18.36 -9.92 10.68
C GLU A 9 -19.42 -9.55 11.72
N HIS A 10 -19.02 -8.92 12.83
CA HIS A 10 -19.97 -8.44 13.84
C HIS A 10 -20.90 -7.38 13.26
N ILE A 11 -20.38 -6.49 12.40
CA ILE A 11 -21.18 -5.49 11.69
C ILE A 11 -22.15 -6.15 10.69
N LEU A 12 -21.70 -7.13 9.91
CA LEU A 12 -22.56 -7.87 8.97
C LEU A 12 -23.67 -8.65 9.69
N LYS A 13 -23.35 -9.33 10.80
CA LYS A 13 -24.35 -9.98 11.67
C LYS A 13 -25.31 -8.96 12.27
N GLY A 14 -24.82 -7.78 12.67
CA GLY A 14 -25.65 -6.68 13.13
C GLY A 14 -26.61 -6.14 12.06
N ILE A 15 -26.19 -6.12 10.80
CA ILE A 15 -27.05 -5.77 9.65
C ILE A 15 -28.09 -6.87 9.41
N GLN A 16 -27.72 -8.14 9.52
CA GLN A 16 -28.66 -9.26 9.38
C GLN A 16 -29.72 -9.22 10.48
N ASP A 17 -29.32 -9.04 11.74
CA ASP A 17 -30.26 -8.89 12.86
C ASP A 17 -31.16 -7.67 12.69
N PHE A 18 -30.64 -6.57 12.17
CA PHE A 18 -31.46 -5.41 11.85
C PHE A 18 -32.50 -5.70 10.76
N LYS A 19 -32.16 -6.50 9.74
CA LYS A 19 -33.08 -6.94 8.68
C LYS A 19 -34.19 -7.86 9.22
N GLU A 20 -33.85 -8.77 10.13
CA GLU A 20 -34.77 -9.78 10.65
C GLU A 20 -35.63 -9.24 11.81
N LYS A 21 -35.05 -8.44 12.71
CA LYS A 21 -35.65 -8.01 13.98
C LYS A 21 -36.05 -6.53 14.00
N GLY A 22 -35.61 -5.74 13.03
CA GLY A 22 -35.90 -4.31 12.93
C GLY A 22 -35.06 -3.44 13.88
N ILE A 23 -35.57 -2.26 14.22
CA ILE A 23 -34.88 -1.32 15.12
C ILE A 23 -34.96 -1.83 16.57
N PRO A 24 -33.84 -1.98 17.29
CA PRO A 24 -33.87 -2.46 18.67
C PRO A 24 -34.53 -1.47 19.63
N LYS A 25 -35.15 -2.00 20.69
CA LYS A 25 -35.94 -1.22 21.67
C LYS A 25 -35.07 -0.14 22.33
N GLY A 26 -35.54 1.11 22.33
CA GLY A 26 -34.78 2.27 22.85
C GLY A 26 -33.88 2.98 21.82
N PHE A 27 -33.82 2.49 20.57
CA PHE A 27 -33.19 3.17 19.45
C PHE A 27 -34.23 3.75 18.49
N GLY A 28 -33.92 4.90 17.90
CA GLY A 28 -34.71 5.51 16.83
C GLY A 28 -34.10 5.26 15.45
N ALA A 29 -34.85 5.61 14.40
CA ALA A 29 -34.28 5.71 13.06
C ALA A 29 -33.10 6.72 13.06
N SER A 30 -32.08 6.49 12.24
CA SER A 30 -30.97 7.44 12.13
C SER A 30 -31.49 8.77 11.59
N SER A 31 -31.10 9.89 12.21
CA SER A 31 -31.50 11.24 11.76
C SER A 31 -30.49 11.89 10.82
N THR A 32 -29.21 11.53 10.94
CA THR A 32 -28.11 12.33 10.34
C THR A 32 -27.20 11.54 9.41
N TYR A 33 -27.06 10.21 9.56
CA TYR A 33 -26.11 9.41 8.78
C TYR A 33 -26.66 8.03 8.44
N ASP A 34 -26.34 7.49 7.26
CA ASP A 34 -26.64 6.14 6.84
C ASP A 34 -25.37 5.33 6.64
N LEU A 35 -25.38 4.11 7.16
CA LEU A 35 -24.42 3.08 6.79
C LEU A 35 -24.85 2.51 5.43
N ILE A 36 -23.96 2.56 4.43
CA ILE A 36 -24.20 2.04 3.09
C ILE A 36 -23.54 0.68 2.95
N VAL A 37 -24.35 -0.34 2.64
CA VAL A 37 -23.88 -1.68 2.29
C VAL A 37 -24.71 -2.18 1.12
N ASP A 38 -24.04 -2.53 0.01
CA ASP A 38 -24.68 -2.95 -1.25
C ASP A 38 -25.79 -1.99 -1.71
N ASP A 39 -25.50 -0.68 -1.66
CA ASP A 39 -26.43 0.44 -1.98
C ASP A 39 -27.67 0.58 -1.08
N ILE A 40 -27.78 -0.22 -0.01
CA ILE A 40 -28.87 -0.15 0.97
C ILE A 40 -28.44 0.66 2.20
N LYS A 41 -29.34 1.52 2.69
CA LYS A 41 -29.14 2.45 3.81
C LYS A 41 -29.61 1.86 5.13
N TYR A 42 -28.72 1.82 6.13
CA TYR A 42 -29.02 1.32 7.47
C TYR A 42 -28.71 2.37 8.56
N PRO A 43 -29.49 2.41 9.67
CA PRO A 43 -29.21 3.31 10.79
C PRO A 43 -27.95 2.86 11.58
N PRO A 44 -26.85 3.65 11.58
CA PRO A 44 -25.55 3.21 12.08
C PRO A 44 -25.54 2.81 13.57
N LYS A 45 -26.27 3.52 14.44
CA LYS A 45 -26.30 3.20 15.88
C LYS A 45 -27.05 1.90 16.18
N ALA A 46 -28.16 1.65 15.49
CA ALA A 46 -28.96 0.45 15.70
C ALA A 46 -28.20 -0.80 15.23
N VAL A 47 -27.57 -0.73 14.05
CA VAL A 47 -26.69 -1.79 13.55
C VAL A 47 -25.51 -2.04 14.50
N MET A 48 -24.91 -0.96 15.02
CA MET A 48 -23.77 -1.07 15.94
C MET A 48 -24.18 -1.64 17.31
N ALA A 49 -25.44 -1.50 17.73
CA ALA A 49 -25.93 -2.09 18.97
C ALA A 49 -25.99 -3.62 18.86
N TYR A 50 -26.53 -4.14 17.75
CA TYR A 50 -26.47 -5.57 17.44
C TYR A 50 -25.03 -6.06 17.23
N ALA A 51 -24.19 -5.28 16.54
CA ALA A 51 -22.79 -5.64 16.34
C ALA A 51 -22.02 -5.76 17.66
N ASN A 52 -22.29 -4.90 18.64
CA ASN A 52 -21.69 -5.00 19.98
C ASN A 52 -22.21 -6.19 20.79
N TYR A 53 -23.47 -6.61 20.60
CA TYR A 53 -23.99 -7.85 21.19
C TYR A 53 -23.20 -9.06 20.70
N TYR A 54 -22.93 -9.15 19.40
CA TYR A 54 -22.12 -10.25 18.85
C TYR A 54 -20.64 -10.16 19.22
N ALA A 55 -20.10 -8.95 19.37
CA ALA A 55 -18.70 -8.77 19.72
C ALA A 55 -18.39 -9.16 21.17
N GLU A 56 -19.28 -8.87 22.12
CA GLU A 56 -18.96 -8.97 23.57
C GLU A 56 -20.14 -9.48 24.43
N GLY A 57 -21.22 -9.99 23.83
CA GLY A 57 -22.41 -10.44 24.57
C GLY A 57 -23.19 -9.31 25.25
N ARG A 58 -22.99 -8.07 24.80
CA ARG A 58 -23.49 -6.88 25.50
C ARG A 58 -24.96 -6.65 25.24
N GLU A 59 -25.74 -6.36 26.28
CA GLU A 59 -27.16 -6.05 26.13
C GLU A 59 -27.41 -4.88 25.15
N ILE A 60 -28.50 -5.01 24.39
CA ILE A 60 -28.81 -4.12 23.27
C ILE A 60 -29.49 -2.86 23.83
N GLU A 61 -28.67 -1.89 24.25
CA GLU A 61 -29.11 -0.63 24.87
C GLU A 61 -28.38 0.59 24.28
N ASN A 62 -29.01 1.78 24.35
CA ASN A 62 -28.47 3.03 23.78
C ASN A 62 -27.47 3.71 24.73
N TYR A 63 -26.33 3.07 24.97
CA TYR A 63 -25.29 3.54 25.90
C TYR A 63 -24.16 4.34 25.24
N PHE A 64 -24.16 4.52 23.92
CA PHE A 64 -23.03 5.10 23.17
C PHE A 64 -23.46 6.20 22.20
N SER A 65 -22.56 7.14 21.92
CA SER A 65 -22.79 8.23 20.95
C SER A 65 -22.65 7.74 19.51
N GLY A 66 -23.34 8.41 18.58
CA GLY A 66 -23.20 8.16 17.15
C GLY A 66 -23.13 9.48 16.41
N GLY A 67 -22.36 9.51 15.32
CA GLY A 67 -22.04 10.71 14.57
C GLY A 67 -20.60 10.67 14.06
N GLU A 68 -20.28 11.54 13.10
CA GLU A 68 -18.93 11.70 12.56
C GLU A 68 -17.92 12.01 13.68
N GLY A 69 -16.77 11.34 13.66
CA GLY A 69 -15.73 11.47 14.69
C GLY A 69 -16.00 10.73 16.01
N THR A 70 -17.06 9.92 16.10
CA THR A 70 -17.31 9.04 17.26
C THR A 70 -16.70 7.65 17.05
N ASP A 71 -16.42 6.94 18.14
CA ASP A 71 -15.86 5.58 18.09
C ASP A 71 -16.74 4.58 17.30
N CYS A 72 -18.06 4.83 17.24
CA CYS A 72 -19.00 4.10 16.40
C CYS A 72 -18.67 4.26 14.89
N PHE A 73 -18.34 5.47 14.44
CA PHE A 73 -17.98 5.75 13.04
C PHE A 73 -16.58 5.26 12.72
N PHE A 74 -15.62 5.46 13.61
CA PHE A 74 -14.29 4.90 13.46
C PHE A 74 -14.31 3.37 13.39
N ALA A 75 -15.25 2.71 14.06
CA ALA A 75 -15.45 1.27 13.90
C ALA A 75 -15.96 0.89 12.52
N TYR A 76 -16.87 1.66 11.91
CA TYR A 76 -17.32 1.41 10.54
C TYR A 76 -16.20 1.67 9.52
N GLU A 77 -15.53 2.82 9.60
CA GLU A 77 -14.46 3.23 8.69
C GLU A 77 -13.28 2.25 8.73
N ARG A 78 -12.82 1.86 9.92
CA ARG A 78 -11.73 0.90 10.09
C ARG A 78 -12.09 -0.49 9.54
N ASN A 79 -13.37 -0.85 9.51
CA ASN A 79 -13.86 -2.11 8.95
C ASN A 79 -14.29 -1.99 7.48
N GLY A 80 -14.00 -0.86 6.83
CA GLY A 80 -14.25 -0.63 5.39
C GLY A 80 -15.70 -0.41 5.03
N PHE A 81 -16.54 0.03 5.98
CA PHE A 81 -17.92 0.40 5.72
C PHE A 81 -18.05 1.90 5.53
N ILE A 82 -18.86 2.29 4.56
CA ILE A 82 -19.11 3.68 4.23
C ILE A 82 -20.29 4.16 5.07
N VAL A 83 -20.06 5.18 5.89
CA VAL A 83 -21.15 5.88 6.58
C VAL A 83 -21.27 7.25 5.94
N VAL A 84 -22.34 7.46 5.20
CA VAL A 84 -22.62 8.72 4.52
C VAL A 84 -23.56 9.56 5.36
N LYS A 85 -23.43 10.88 5.29
CA LYS A 85 -24.45 11.75 5.86
C LYS A 85 -25.75 11.57 5.07
N LYS A 86 -26.88 11.46 5.77
CA LYS A 86 -28.21 11.42 5.16
C LYS A 86 -28.34 12.62 4.22
N GLY A 87 -28.53 12.34 2.93
CA GLY A 87 -28.60 13.36 1.87
C GLY A 87 -27.49 13.29 0.82
N MET A 88 -26.40 12.54 1.04
CA MET A 88 -25.23 12.56 0.15
C MET A 88 -25.24 11.56 -1.02
N ASN A 89 -26.41 11.02 -1.39
CA ASN A 89 -26.65 10.46 -2.73
C ASN A 89 -28.13 10.63 -3.09
N ASN A 90 -28.56 11.89 -2.99
CA ASN A 90 -29.69 12.41 -3.75
C ASN A 90 -29.50 13.94 -3.81
N ASN A 91 -28.91 14.44 -4.89
CA ASN A 91 -28.74 15.90 -5.10
C ASN A 91 -30.10 16.63 -5.12
N GLN A 92 -31.23 15.92 -5.07
CA GLN A 92 -32.58 16.45 -4.82
C GLN A 92 -32.65 17.47 -3.68
N HIS A 93 -31.88 17.32 -2.59
CA HIS A 93 -31.87 18.32 -1.53
C HIS A 93 -31.24 19.65 -1.95
N LEU A 94 -30.26 19.65 -2.85
CA LEU A 94 -29.65 20.87 -3.42
C LEU A 94 -30.61 21.53 -4.42
N TYR A 95 -31.27 20.74 -5.27
CA TYR A 95 -32.37 21.24 -6.12
C TYR A 95 -33.49 21.87 -5.28
N LYS A 96 -33.89 21.19 -4.20
CA LYS A 96 -34.89 21.68 -3.25
C LYS A 96 -34.42 22.94 -2.53
N LEU A 97 -33.17 23.01 -2.10
CA LEU A 97 -32.61 24.18 -1.41
C LEU A 97 -32.57 25.41 -2.32
N LYS A 98 -32.25 25.23 -3.61
CA LYS A 98 -32.33 26.32 -4.60
C LYS A 98 -33.78 26.77 -4.80
N GLN A 99 -34.71 25.82 -4.86
CA GLN A 99 -36.13 26.12 -4.96
C GLN A 99 -36.65 26.85 -3.71
N GLU A 100 -36.29 26.40 -2.50
CA GLU A 100 -36.63 27.04 -1.23
C GLU A 100 -36.10 28.47 -1.17
N PHE A 101 -34.91 28.75 -1.71
CA PHE A 101 -34.40 30.12 -1.85
C PHE A 101 -35.29 30.96 -2.79
N LEU A 102 -35.66 30.42 -3.96
CA LEU A 102 -36.50 31.12 -4.93
C LEU A 102 -37.92 31.37 -4.41
N ASP A 103 -38.45 30.46 -3.60
CA ASP A 103 -39.74 30.60 -2.93
C ASP A 103 -39.69 31.68 -1.84
N ASN A 104 -38.57 31.78 -1.12
CA ASN A 104 -38.37 32.80 -0.08
C ASN A 104 -38.00 34.17 -0.65
N TRP A 105 -37.38 34.22 -1.82
CA TRP A 105 -36.89 35.43 -2.49
C TRP A 105 -37.26 35.45 -3.98
N PRO A 106 -38.56 35.44 -4.33
CA PRO A 106 -38.96 35.63 -5.73
C PRO A 106 -38.58 37.04 -6.21
N LEU A 107 -38.45 37.22 -7.52
CA LEU A 107 -38.13 38.52 -8.14
C LEU A 107 -39.04 39.66 -7.66
N GLU A 108 -40.32 39.36 -7.43
CA GLU A 108 -41.32 40.30 -6.89
C GLU A 108 -40.98 40.76 -5.47
N LYS A 109 -40.49 39.84 -4.62
CA LYS A 109 -40.07 40.18 -3.26
C LYS A 109 -38.79 41.00 -3.24
N LEU A 110 -37.87 40.78 -4.21
CA LEU A 110 -36.68 41.62 -4.33
C LEU A 110 -37.02 43.10 -4.59
N GLN A 111 -38.12 43.40 -5.28
CA GLN A 111 -38.56 44.77 -5.55
C GLN A 111 -39.01 45.49 -4.28
N ASN A 112 -39.63 44.76 -3.35
CA ASN A 112 -40.20 45.31 -2.12
C ASN A 112 -39.34 45.05 -0.87
N MET A 113 -38.18 44.41 -1.03
CA MET A 113 -37.27 44.07 0.06
C MET A 113 -36.86 45.33 0.84
N THR A 114 -37.00 45.28 2.17
CA THR A 114 -36.53 46.33 3.09
C THR A 114 -35.05 46.17 3.43
N LEU A 115 -34.43 47.20 4.02
CA LEU A 115 -33.02 47.16 4.42
C LEU A 115 -32.77 46.09 5.50
N GLU A 116 -33.69 45.93 6.45
CA GLU A 116 -33.61 44.92 7.51
C GLU A 116 -33.82 43.49 6.98
N GLU A 117 -34.66 43.32 5.96
CA GLU A 117 -34.80 42.05 5.25
C GLU A 117 -33.59 41.74 4.38
N TYR A 118 -32.89 42.78 3.91
CA TYR A 118 -31.70 42.63 3.11
C TYR A 118 -30.49 42.17 3.94
N THR A 119 -30.22 42.86 5.06
CA THR A 119 -29.08 42.58 5.94
C THR A 119 -29.43 42.88 7.39
N ASP A 120 -29.38 41.86 8.24
CA ASP A 120 -29.56 42.03 9.68
C ASP A 120 -28.77 40.93 10.43
N THR A 121 -27.92 41.34 11.37
CA THR A 121 -27.07 40.48 12.20
C THR A 121 -27.87 39.63 13.18
N GLU A 122 -29.13 39.98 13.44
CA GLU A 122 -30.02 39.28 14.37
C GLU A 122 -31.09 38.44 13.65
N ARG A 123 -31.14 38.48 12.31
CA ARG A 123 -32.08 37.67 11.52
C ARG A 123 -31.34 36.62 10.71
N ASP A 124 -31.61 35.37 11.06
CA ASP A 124 -31.22 34.17 10.30
C ASP A 124 -32.01 33.97 9.00
N ASN A 125 -32.83 34.96 8.60
CA ASN A 125 -33.66 34.90 7.40
C ASN A 125 -33.49 36.10 6.45
N SER A 126 -32.50 36.97 6.68
CA SER A 126 -32.21 38.08 5.75
C SER A 126 -31.65 37.58 4.41
N PHE A 127 -31.75 38.38 3.34
CA PHE A 127 -31.28 38.01 2.00
C PHE A 127 -29.78 37.68 1.98
N CYS A 128 -28.97 38.53 2.62
CA CYS A 128 -27.53 38.28 2.74
C CYS A 128 -27.23 37.00 3.54
N TYR A 129 -28.00 36.72 4.60
CA TYR A 129 -27.86 35.49 5.39
C TYR A 129 -28.23 34.25 4.58
N TRP A 130 -29.28 34.33 3.74
CA TRP A 130 -29.64 33.24 2.82
C TRP A 130 -28.50 32.94 1.83
N LEU A 131 -27.90 33.98 1.26
CA LEU A 131 -26.82 33.84 0.27
C LEU A 131 -25.52 33.31 0.89
N GLU A 132 -25.19 33.71 2.11
CA GLU A 132 -23.93 33.34 2.76
C GLU A 132 -24.01 32.04 3.57
N HIS A 133 -25.12 31.81 4.27
CA HIS A 133 -25.25 30.72 5.25
C HIS A 133 -26.26 29.64 4.85
N LYS A 134 -27.50 29.99 4.48
CA LYS A 134 -28.53 28.97 4.17
C LYS A 134 -28.27 28.24 2.86
N THR A 135 -27.81 28.95 1.82
CA THR A 135 -27.49 28.36 0.51
C THR A 135 -26.02 27.96 0.39
N ARG A 136 -25.31 27.78 1.51
CA ARG A 136 -23.88 27.47 1.52
C ARG A 136 -23.56 26.18 0.75
N ASP A 137 -24.41 25.16 0.86
CA ASP A 137 -24.24 23.88 0.17
C ASP A 137 -24.39 24.02 -1.35
N LEU A 138 -25.02 25.10 -1.83
CA LEU A 138 -25.08 25.48 -3.24
C LEU A 138 -23.86 26.29 -3.69
N GLY A 139 -22.71 26.12 -3.05
CA GLY A 139 -21.46 26.86 -3.29
C GLY A 139 -21.25 28.01 -2.30
N SER A 140 -20.16 27.96 -1.54
CA SER A 140 -19.88 28.92 -0.47
C SER A 140 -19.40 30.27 -1.01
N ILE A 141 -19.89 31.36 -0.41
CA ILE A 141 -19.33 32.72 -0.55
C ILE A 141 -18.84 33.28 0.80
N VAL A 142 -18.70 32.42 1.81
CA VAL A 142 -18.28 32.78 3.17
C VAL A 142 -16.83 33.28 3.15
N GLY A 143 -16.57 34.37 3.88
CA GLY A 143 -15.26 35.01 3.96
C GLY A 143 -15.13 36.27 3.09
N GLY A 144 -14.01 36.97 3.22
CA GLY A 144 -13.82 38.30 2.62
C GLY A 144 -14.48 39.42 3.43
N SER A 145 -14.48 40.63 2.89
CA SER A 145 -15.06 41.79 3.57
C SER A 145 -16.58 41.83 3.42
N SER A 146 -17.32 42.14 4.49
CA SER A 146 -18.79 42.34 4.44
C SER A 146 -19.21 43.43 3.45
N TYR A 147 -18.30 44.33 3.09
CA TYR A 147 -18.49 45.28 1.99
C TYR A 147 -18.75 44.63 0.62
N LYS A 148 -18.53 43.32 0.45
CA LYS A 148 -18.92 42.55 -0.75
C LYS A 148 -20.44 42.60 -1.02
N PHE A 149 -21.23 42.78 0.04
CA PHE A 149 -22.67 42.98 -0.03
C PHE A 149 -23.03 44.42 -0.44
N GLY A 150 -22.07 45.34 -0.52
CA GLY A 150 -22.30 46.75 -0.82
C GLY A 150 -22.75 47.57 0.39
N ILE A 151 -23.75 47.09 1.13
CA ILE A 151 -24.18 47.58 2.45
C ILE A 151 -24.42 46.42 3.42
N TYR A 152 -24.06 46.58 4.69
CA TYR A 152 -24.29 45.55 5.71
C TYR A 152 -24.49 46.17 7.10
N LYS A 153 -25.21 45.48 7.98
CA LYS A 153 -25.38 45.87 9.39
C LYS A 153 -24.12 45.56 10.19
N MET A 154 -23.65 46.54 10.97
CA MET A 154 -22.46 46.42 11.80
C MET A 154 -22.75 45.63 13.08
N GLY A 155 -21.81 44.77 13.49
CA GLY A 155 -21.86 44.11 14.80
C GLY A 155 -21.41 45.03 15.94
N THR A 156 -21.80 44.71 17.18
CA THR A 156 -21.55 45.50 18.42
C THR A 156 -20.08 45.78 18.75
N THR A 157 -19.13 45.09 18.10
CA THR A 157 -17.68 45.24 18.29
C THR A 157 -16.95 45.87 17.09
N SER A 158 -17.69 46.32 16.06
CA SER A 158 -17.11 46.79 14.80
C SER A 158 -16.62 48.24 14.92
N LYS A 159 -15.31 48.47 15.04
CA LYS A 159 -14.70 49.79 14.76
C LYS A 159 -14.26 49.83 13.30
N THR A 160 -14.94 50.60 12.47
CA THR A 160 -14.50 50.90 11.09
C THR A 160 -13.48 52.05 11.13
N GLU A 161 -12.25 51.79 10.69
CA GLU A 161 -11.27 52.86 10.42
C GLU A 161 -11.79 53.73 9.25
N ALA A 162 -11.68 55.06 9.39
CA ALA A 162 -12.11 56.00 8.38
C ALA A 162 -11.29 55.81 7.09
N ALA A 163 -11.95 55.36 6.01
CA ALA A 163 -11.38 55.22 4.68
C ALA A 163 -12.21 56.05 3.70
N THR A 164 -11.57 56.72 2.75
CA THR A 164 -12.19 57.70 1.83
C THR A 164 -13.29 57.15 0.91
N ASN A 165 -13.49 55.83 0.86
CA ASN A 165 -14.44 55.13 -0.01
C ASN A 165 -15.50 54.32 0.76
N ARG A 166 -15.62 54.51 2.07
CA ARG A 166 -16.52 53.78 2.96
C ARG A 166 -17.18 54.74 3.94
N GLU A 167 -18.48 54.58 4.13
CA GLU A 167 -19.29 55.38 5.07
C GLU A 167 -19.98 54.43 6.06
N ASN A 168 -20.38 54.95 7.22
CA ASN A 168 -21.25 54.26 8.16
C ASN A 168 -22.10 55.27 8.96
N ASP A 169 -23.26 54.86 9.42
CA ASP A 169 -24.18 55.66 10.26
C ASP A 169 -24.23 55.16 11.73
N GLY A 170 -23.29 54.31 12.12
CA GLY A 170 -23.26 53.65 13.43
C GLY A 170 -24.11 52.37 13.52
N VAL A 171 -24.96 52.08 12.53
CA VAL A 171 -25.76 50.85 12.44
C VAL A 171 -25.40 50.04 11.19
N TYR A 172 -25.25 50.70 10.05
CA TYR A 172 -24.89 50.11 8.78
C TYR A 172 -23.59 50.72 8.25
N ALA A 173 -22.86 49.93 7.45
CA ALA A 173 -21.68 50.37 6.74
C ALA A 173 -21.80 50.04 5.25
N TRP A 174 -21.37 50.95 4.37
CA TRP A 174 -21.48 50.80 2.92
C TRP A 174 -20.37 51.50 2.15
N HIS A 175 -20.25 51.20 0.86
CA HIS A 175 -19.38 51.95 -0.04
C HIS A 175 -20.04 53.25 -0.51
N VAL A 176 -19.34 54.38 -0.40
CA VAL A 176 -19.83 55.73 -0.77
C VAL A 176 -20.36 55.79 -2.21
N LYS A 177 -19.83 54.97 -3.12
CA LYS A 177 -20.29 54.89 -4.52
C LYS A 177 -21.75 54.45 -4.69
N TYR A 178 -22.33 53.79 -3.70
CA TYR A 178 -23.73 53.33 -3.78
C TYR A 178 -24.73 54.36 -3.23
N GLY A 179 -24.29 55.33 -2.43
CA GLY A 179 -25.16 56.36 -1.87
C GLY A 179 -24.50 57.12 -0.72
N LYS A 180 -25.06 58.29 -0.37
CA LYS A 180 -24.61 59.12 0.75
C LYS A 180 -25.21 58.70 2.08
N THR A 181 -26.33 57.98 2.04
CA THR A 181 -27.00 57.42 3.22
C THR A 181 -27.16 55.91 3.09
N ALA A 182 -27.37 55.20 4.21
CA ALA A 182 -27.62 53.76 4.21
C ALA A 182 -28.81 53.38 3.30
N ILE A 183 -29.88 54.19 3.32
CA ILE A 183 -31.07 53.97 2.49
C ILE A 183 -30.75 54.15 1.01
N GLU A 184 -30.04 55.23 0.63
CA GLU A 184 -29.63 55.43 -0.77
C GLU A 184 -28.72 54.31 -1.28
N ALA A 185 -27.77 53.87 -0.44
CA ALA A 185 -26.87 52.77 -0.76
C ALA A 185 -27.63 51.45 -0.94
N PHE A 186 -28.57 51.16 -0.05
CA PHE A 186 -29.45 50.00 -0.16
C PHE A 186 -30.30 50.03 -1.42
N GLU A 187 -30.93 51.14 -1.75
CA GLU A 187 -31.75 51.31 -2.95
C GLU A 187 -30.95 51.05 -4.23
N SER A 188 -29.72 51.57 -4.30
CA SER A 188 -28.79 51.30 -5.41
C SER A 188 -28.44 49.81 -5.50
N ILE A 189 -28.10 49.18 -4.37
CA ILE A 189 -27.75 47.75 -4.33
C ILE A 189 -28.95 46.87 -4.72
N ARG A 190 -30.15 47.18 -4.22
CA ARG A 190 -31.39 46.46 -4.55
C ARG A 190 -31.66 46.48 -6.06
N LYS A 191 -31.49 47.63 -6.71
CA LYS A 191 -31.61 47.75 -8.18
C LYS A 191 -30.62 46.84 -8.91
N LEU A 192 -29.35 46.81 -8.49
CA LEU A 192 -28.34 45.96 -9.11
C LEU A 192 -28.63 44.46 -8.89
N ILE A 193 -29.12 44.07 -7.70
CA ILE A 193 -29.52 42.67 -7.42
C ILE A 193 -30.68 42.24 -8.33
N ILE A 194 -31.71 43.08 -8.47
CA ILE A 194 -32.85 42.82 -9.36
C ILE A 194 -32.38 42.69 -10.81
N GLU A 195 -31.45 43.53 -11.24
CA GLU A 195 -30.87 43.46 -12.58
C GLU A 195 -30.13 42.13 -12.80
N VAL A 196 -29.27 41.72 -11.87
CA VAL A 196 -28.56 40.42 -11.95
C VAL A 196 -29.54 39.26 -12.02
N ALA A 197 -30.51 39.22 -11.10
CA ALA A 197 -31.51 38.14 -11.04
C ALA A 197 -32.35 38.06 -12.33
N THR A 198 -32.74 39.22 -12.87
CA THR A 198 -33.52 39.30 -14.12
C THR A 198 -32.71 38.84 -15.33
N LEU A 199 -31.45 39.30 -15.45
CA LEU A 199 -30.56 38.90 -16.54
C LEU A 199 -30.22 37.40 -16.48
N ALA A 200 -30.01 36.85 -15.28
CA ALA A 200 -29.74 35.43 -15.08
C ALA A 200 -30.94 34.55 -15.47
N LYS A 201 -32.15 34.93 -15.04
CA LYS A 201 -33.40 34.23 -15.42
C LYS A 201 -33.67 34.26 -16.93
N GLN A 202 -33.25 35.33 -17.61
CA GLN A 202 -33.31 35.46 -19.07
C GLN A 202 -32.11 34.83 -19.80
N ASN A 203 -31.19 34.18 -19.08
CA ASN A 203 -29.93 33.63 -19.60
C ASN A 203 -29.05 34.64 -20.36
N LYS A 204 -29.17 35.95 -20.05
CA LYS A 204 -28.39 37.04 -20.66
C LYS A 204 -27.09 37.30 -19.88
N LEU A 205 -26.30 36.25 -19.72
CA LEU A 205 -25.16 36.23 -18.80
C LEU A 205 -24.05 37.24 -19.14
N ASN A 206 -23.85 37.55 -20.43
CA ASN A 206 -22.81 38.49 -20.89
C ASN A 206 -22.97 39.90 -20.28
N ARG A 207 -24.19 40.29 -19.92
CA ARG A 207 -24.49 41.62 -19.35
C ARG A 207 -24.23 41.70 -17.84
N ILE A 208 -24.16 40.56 -17.16
CA ILE A 208 -24.01 40.50 -15.70
C ILE A 208 -22.60 40.94 -15.29
N ASP A 209 -21.58 40.66 -16.10
CA ASP A 209 -20.19 40.93 -15.75
C ASP A 209 -19.91 42.43 -15.50
N GLN A 210 -20.64 43.30 -16.22
CA GLN A 210 -20.54 44.77 -16.14
C GLN A 210 -21.23 45.36 -14.91
N ILE A 211 -21.99 44.58 -14.14
CA ILE A 211 -22.70 45.05 -12.96
C ILE A 211 -21.71 45.22 -11.80
N ASP A 212 -21.70 46.42 -11.21
CA ASP A 212 -20.81 46.82 -10.12
C ASP A 212 -21.29 46.28 -8.75
N LEU A 213 -21.17 44.97 -8.59
CA LEU A 213 -21.35 44.24 -7.33
C LEU A 213 -20.13 43.34 -7.10
N GLY A 214 -19.87 42.97 -5.83
CA GLY A 214 -18.79 42.04 -5.51
C GLY A 214 -18.95 40.72 -6.27
N ASP A 215 -17.88 40.22 -6.91
CA ASP A 215 -18.01 39.15 -7.90
C ASP A 215 -18.63 37.85 -7.37
N ALA A 216 -18.17 37.36 -6.21
CA ALA A 216 -18.74 36.15 -5.62
C ALA A 216 -20.22 36.32 -5.25
N TYR A 217 -20.59 37.53 -4.79
CA TYR A 217 -21.96 37.88 -4.47
C TYR A 217 -22.85 37.96 -5.72
N LYS A 218 -22.38 38.68 -6.74
CA LYS A 218 -23.01 38.84 -8.06
C LYS A 218 -23.28 37.48 -8.72
N TRP A 219 -22.27 36.63 -8.82
CA TRP A 219 -22.39 35.35 -9.51
C TRP A 219 -23.14 34.29 -8.69
N LYS A 220 -23.16 34.38 -7.36
CA LYS A 220 -24.06 33.56 -6.52
C LYS A 220 -25.52 33.89 -6.77
N ILE A 221 -25.88 35.18 -6.81
CA ILE A 221 -27.23 35.62 -7.17
C ILE A 221 -27.58 35.12 -8.57
N ALA A 222 -26.68 35.33 -9.54
CA ALA A 222 -26.91 34.87 -10.91
C ALA A 222 -27.16 33.35 -10.97
N PHE A 223 -26.36 32.54 -10.27
CA PHE A 223 -26.56 31.09 -10.21
C PHE A 223 -27.95 30.70 -9.68
N LEU A 224 -28.37 31.31 -8.57
CA LEU A 224 -29.64 30.98 -7.91
C LEU A 224 -30.85 31.28 -8.79
N TYR A 225 -30.81 32.35 -9.60
CA TYR A 225 -31.90 32.72 -10.53
C TYR A 225 -31.73 32.17 -11.96
N SER A 226 -30.61 31.53 -12.29
CA SER A 226 -30.37 30.88 -13.59
C SER A 226 -30.90 29.44 -13.62
N ASP A 227 -31.17 28.90 -14.81
CA ASP A 227 -31.51 27.48 -14.98
C ASP A 227 -30.25 26.63 -15.20
N TYR A 228 -29.38 26.60 -14.19
CA TYR A 228 -28.13 25.81 -14.19
C TYR A 228 -27.15 26.13 -15.32
N SER A 229 -27.29 27.29 -15.95
CA SER A 229 -26.37 27.81 -16.97
C SER A 229 -25.09 28.44 -16.38
N ILE A 230 -24.92 28.34 -15.06
CA ILE A 230 -23.78 28.85 -14.30
C ILE A 230 -23.35 27.77 -13.31
N LEU A 231 -22.07 27.42 -13.24
CA LEU A 231 -21.56 26.54 -12.17
C LEU A 231 -21.66 27.20 -10.79
N ASN A 232 -21.95 26.41 -9.76
CA ASN A 232 -21.94 26.85 -8.36
C ASN A 232 -20.52 27.01 -7.76
N ILE A 233 -19.61 27.59 -8.55
CA ILE A 233 -18.23 27.92 -8.20
C ILE A 233 -18.04 29.42 -8.45
N PHE A 234 -17.99 30.21 -7.38
CA PHE A 234 -18.05 31.69 -7.47
C PHE A 234 -16.68 32.38 -7.32
N LYS A 235 -15.63 31.61 -7.03
CA LYS A 235 -14.26 32.11 -6.97
C LYS A 235 -13.69 32.12 -8.38
N ASN A 236 -13.49 33.32 -8.96
CA ASN A 236 -12.99 33.45 -10.33
C ASN A 236 -11.62 32.76 -10.53
N GLU A 237 -10.77 32.78 -9.50
CA GLU A 237 -9.48 32.09 -9.49
C GLU A 237 -9.65 30.57 -9.61
N ALA A 238 -10.71 30.00 -8.99
CA ALA A 238 -11.01 28.57 -9.08
C ALA A 238 -11.48 28.19 -10.48
N LEU A 239 -12.42 28.94 -11.05
CA LEU A 239 -12.87 28.72 -12.43
C LEU A 239 -11.73 28.86 -13.43
N LYS A 240 -10.89 29.88 -13.27
CA LYS A 240 -9.72 30.07 -14.14
C LYS A 240 -8.77 28.86 -14.06
N PHE A 241 -8.44 28.40 -12.85
CA PHE A 241 -7.58 27.24 -12.65
C PHE A 241 -8.15 25.99 -13.33
N ILE A 242 -9.42 25.68 -13.09
CA ILE A 242 -10.09 24.51 -13.64
C ILE A 242 -10.15 24.60 -15.18
N ALA A 243 -10.49 25.76 -15.74
CA ALA A 243 -10.54 25.95 -17.19
C ALA A 243 -9.15 25.79 -17.84
N GLU A 244 -8.11 26.35 -17.23
CA GLU A 244 -6.74 26.18 -17.72
C GLU A 244 -6.27 24.72 -17.64
N TYR A 245 -6.65 23.98 -16.59
CA TYR A 245 -6.35 22.56 -16.42
C TYR A 245 -6.87 21.71 -17.59
N PHE A 246 -8.09 22.01 -18.07
CA PHE A 246 -8.67 21.30 -19.22
C PHE A 246 -8.23 21.87 -20.59
N GLY A 247 -7.38 22.89 -20.62
CA GLY A 247 -6.75 23.37 -21.85
C GLY A 247 -7.34 24.65 -22.43
N TYR A 248 -8.07 25.46 -21.65
CA TYR A 248 -8.54 26.79 -22.08
C TYR A 248 -7.37 27.76 -22.32
N LYS A 249 -7.31 28.39 -23.50
CA LYS A 249 -6.13 29.14 -23.99
C LYS A 249 -6.26 30.67 -24.00
N GLU A 250 -7.46 31.23 -23.79
CA GLU A 250 -7.64 32.70 -23.85
C GLU A 250 -7.09 33.41 -22.60
N LYS A 251 -6.21 34.40 -22.82
CA LYS A 251 -5.61 35.19 -21.74
C LYS A 251 -6.55 36.32 -21.32
N GLY A 252 -6.87 36.40 -20.03
CA GLY A 252 -7.67 37.48 -19.45
C GLY A 252 -9.19 37.27 -19.55
N GLY A 253 -9.63 36.01 -19.69
CA GLY A 253 -11.05 35.67 -19.75
C GLY A 253 -11.85 36.20 -18.55
N ALA A 254 -13.06 36.68 -18.82
CA ALA A 254 -14.07 37.03 -17.82
C ALA A 254 -14.58 35.77 -17.11
N PHE A 255 -15.18 35.92 -15.92
CA PHE A 255 -15.78 34.81 -15.15
C PHE A 255 -16.62 33.87 -16.04
N LEU A 256 -17.43 34.48 -16.90
CA LEU A 256 -18.37 33.78 -17.78
C LEU A 256 -17.66 32.87 -18.80
N ASN A 257 -16.48 33.27 -19.27
CA ASN A 257 -15.74 32.49 -20.26
C ASN A 257 -15.25 31.18 -19.67
N TYR A 258 -14.64 31.24 -18.48
CA TYR A 258 -14.21 30.04 -17.76
C TYR A 258 -15.40 29.18 -17.36
N ASN A 259 -16.47 29.79 -16.85
CA ASN A 259 -17.68 29.09 -16.44
C ASN A 259 -18.31 28.30 -17.60
N ARG A 260 -18.47 28.94 -18.77
CA ARG A 260 -19.01 28.29 -19.98
C ARG A 260 -18.12 27.19 -20.50
N TYR A 261 -16.81 27.42 -20.53
CA TYR A 261 -15.86 26.41 -20.99
C TYR A 261 -15.96 25.16 -20.13
N ILE A 262 -15.95 25.31 -18.80
CA ILE A 262 -16.06 24.15 -17.89
C ILE A 262 -17.43 23.48 -18.06
N LEU A 263 -18.53 24.24 -18.12
CA LEU A 263 -19.85 23.65 -18.39
C LEU A 263 -19.93 22.90 -19.72
N SER A 264 -19.18 23.31 -20.74
CA SER A 264 -19.16 22.61 -22.03
C SER A 264 -18.51 21.23 -21.96
N LEU A 265 -17.74 20.94 -20.91
CA LEU A 265 -17.16 19.61 -20.65
C LEU A 265 -18.17 18.66 -20.01
N ARG A 266 -19.34 19.17 -19.59
CA ARG A 266 -20.40 18.38 -18.98
C ARG A 266 -21.17 17.64 -20.08
N GLU A 267 -20.85 16.36 -20.27
CA GLU A 267 -21.63 15.41 -21.07
C GLU A 267 -22.95 15.04 -20.34
N GLU A 268 -23.28 13.75 -20.17
CA GLU A 268 -24.51 13.30 -19.51
C GLU A 268 -24.46 13.34 -17.96
N GLN A 269 -23.38 13.88 -17.37
CA GLN A 269 -23.18 13.87 -15.92
C GLN A 269 -24.20 14.76 -15.17
N GLU A 270 -24.63 14.33 -13.99
CA GLU A 270 -25.49 15.13 -13.10
C GLU A 270 -24.81 16.47 -12.70
N PHE A 271 -25.56 17.57 -12.61
CA PHE A 271 -24.99 18.93 -12.49
C PHE A 271 -24.15 19.15 -11.23
N TYR A 272 -24.66 18.75 -10.07
CA TYR A 272 -23.98 18.97 -8.80
C TYR A 272 -22.81 18.00 -8.61
N ASP A 273 -22.91 16.78 -9.13
CA ASP A 273 -21.79 15.83 -9.18
C ASP A 273 -20.66 16.37 -10.06
N PHE A 274 -21.00 16.85 -11.27
CA PHE A 274 -20.06 17.48 -12.18
C PHE A 274 -19.36 18.67 -11.52
N SER A 275 -20.13 19.60 -10.94
CA SER A 275 -19.57 20.78 -10.29
C SER A 275 -18.70 20.44 -9.07
N TRP A 276 -19.12 19.46 -8.26
CA TRP A 276 -18.36 19.02 -7.09
C TRP A 276 -17.01 18.41 -7.49
N GLN A 277 -16.98 17.54 -8.51
CA GLN A 277 -15.72 16.97 -9.02
C GLN A 277 -14.73 18.06 -9.46
N HIS A 278 -15.22 19.10 -10.13
CA HIS A 278 -14.39 20.21 -10.59
C HIS A 278 -13.93 21.12 -9.44
N TRP A 279 -14.77 21.34 -8.43
CA TRP A 279 -14.39 22.04 -7.21
C TRP A 279 -13.28 21.30 -6.43
N GLN A 280 -13.34 19.97 -6.37
CA GLN A 280 -12.30 19.14 -5.74
C GLN A 280 -10.92 19.28 -6.41
N LEU A 281 -10.86 19.54 -7.73
CA LEU A 281 -9.60 19.84 -8.42
C LEU A 281 -8.95 21.13 -7.89
N PHE A 282 -9.75 22.15 -7.58
CA PHE A 282 -9.27 23.40 -7.01
C PHE A 282 -8.95 23.31 -5.51
N GLU A 283 -9.78 22.65 -4.69
CA GLU A 283 -9.55 22.52 -3.25
C GLU A 283 -8.26 21.77 -2.91
N ARG A 284 -7.92 20.74 -3.70
CA ARG A 284 -6.65 20.02 -3.56
C ARG A 284 -5.44 20.95 -3.77
N ASN A 285 -5.58 22.03 -4.54
CA ASN A 285 -4.54 23.02 -4.81
C ASN A 285 -4.51 24.18 -3.77
N ASP A 286 -5.66 24.80 -3.47
CA ASP A 286 -5.79 25.98 -2.57
C ASP A 286 -5.36 25.68 -1.11
N SER A 287 -5.53 24.43 -0.67
CA SER A 287 -5.09 23.94 0.66
C SER A 287 -3.56 23.97 0.84
N VAL A 288 -2.81 23.62 -0.21
CA VAL A 288 -1.35 23.45 -0.12
C VAL A 288 -0.63 24.79 -0.29
N GLU A 289 -1.10 25.64 -1.21
CA GLU A 289 -0.56 26.99 -1.40
C GLU A 289 -0.73 27.85 -0.12
N LYS A 290 -1.90 27.76 0.53
CA LYS A 290 -2.18 28.52 1.76
C LYS A 290 -1.27 28.10 2.92
N LYS A 291 -1.08 26.79 3.11
CA LYS A 291 -0.14 26.25 4.12
C LYS A 291 1.29 26.71 3.83
N TYR A 292 1.71 26.69 2.56
CA TYR A 292 3.03 27.16 2.17
C TYR A 292 3.23 28.66 2.45
N LYS A 293 2.25 29.48 2.10
CA LYS A 293 2.28 30.92 2.34
C LYS A 293 2.38 31.26 3.83
N ASP A 294 1.65 30.55 4.67
CA ASP A 294 1.69 30.78 6.11
C ASP A 294 2.99 30.25 6.74
N TRP A 295 3.52 29.13 6.24
CA TRP A 295 4.86 28.64 6.57
C TRP A 295 5.96 29.65 6.19
N LEU A 296 5.90 30.24 4.99
CA LEU A 296 6.85 31.25 4.56
C LEU A 296 6.86 32.49 5.46
N LYS A 297 5.69 32.96 5.91
CA LYS A 297 5.58 34.11 6.83
C LYS A 297 6.18 33.81 8.20
N GLN A 298 6.15 32.55 8.64
CA GLN A 298 6.71 32.12 9.92
C GLN A 298 8.23 31.95 9.85
N ASN A 299 8.77 31.52 8.70
CA ASN A 299 10.19 31.19 8.55
C ASN A 299 11.04 32.31 7.92
N GLU A 300 10.42 33.35 7.35
CA GLU A 300 11.14 34.51 6.79
C GLU A 300 11.11 35.74 7.71
N LYS A 301 12.22 36.51 7.72
CA LYS A 301 12.30 37.74 8.52
C LYS A 301 11.25 38.77 8.08
N LYS A 302 10.52 39.36 9.03
CA LYS A 302 9.57 40.46 8.78
C LYS A 302 10.27 41.57 7.97
N GLY A 303 9.72 41.87 6.79
CA GLY A 303 10.23 42.91 5.88
C GLY A 303 11.14 42.45 4.74
N SER A 304 11.42 41.14 4.57
CA SER A 304 12.37 40.64 3.56
C SER A 304 11.89 40.69 2.10
N GLY A 305 10.60 40.92 1.84
CA GLY A 305 10.02 40.91 0.49
C GLY A 305 10.05 39.54 -0.24
N LYS A 306 10.59 38.49 0.39
CA LYS A 306 10.75 37.16 -0.21
C LYS A 306 9.45 36.38 -0.33
N VAL A 307 8.55 36.48 0.66
CA VAL A 307 7.25 35.79 0.65
C VAL A 307 6.45 36.12 -0.61
N SER A 308 6.31 37.40 -0.94
CA SER A 308 5.60 37.83 -2.15
C SER A 308 6.37 37.51 -3.44
N SER A 309 7.70 37.40 -3.38
CA SER A 309 8.55 37.09 -4.52
C SER A 309 8.52 35.59 -4.87
N TYR A 310 8.57 34.69 -3.89
CA TYR A 310 8.53 33.24 -4.12
C TYR A 310 7.16 32.77 -4.59
N LEU A 311 6.08 33.27 -3.97
CA LEU A 311 4.72 32.99 -4.46
C LEU A 311 4.54 33.50 -5.89
N ARG A 312 5.10 34.67 -6.22
CA ARG A 312 5.06 35.20 -7.59
C ARG A 312 5.87 34.35 -8.57
N ALA A 313 7.04 33.86 -8.19
CA ALA A 313 7.88 33.00 -9.03
C ALA A 313 7.19 31.65 -9.32
N ILE A 314 6.61 31.00 -8.31
CA ILE A 314 5.82 29.77 -8.48
C ILE A 314 4.59 30.02 -9.34
N ASN A 315 3.87 31.12 -9.12
CA ASN A 315 2.72 31.47 -9.95
C ASN A 315 3.12 31.72 -11.41
N ILE A 316 4.29 32.28 -11.68
CA ILE A 316 4.79 32.40 -13.05
C ILE A 316 5.11 31.02 -13.64
N LEU A 317 5.73 30.10 -12.89
CA LEU A 317 5.97 28.71 -13.34
C LEU A 317 4.68 27.97 -13.69
N ILE A 318 3.67 28.08 -12.82
CA ILE A 318 2.35 27.46 -13.04
C ILE A 318 1.67 28.10 -14.27
N ILE A 319 1.57 29.43 -14.31
CA ILE A 319 0.74 30.12 -15.31
C ILE A 319 1.41 30.15 -16.68
N HIS A 320 2.71 30.47 -16.73
CA HIS A 320 3.42 30.74 -17.99
C HIS A 320 4.21 29.55 -18.51
N PHE A 321 4.68 28.67 -17.61
CA PHE A 321 5.49 27.50 -17.97
C PHE A 321 4.75 26.17 -17.74
N LYS A 322 3.48 26.23 -17.30
CA LYS A 322 2.58 25.06 -17.11
C LYS A 322 3.20 23.97 -16.22
N VAL A 323 3.98 24.39 -15.23
CA VAL A 323 4.59 23.49 -14.25
C VAL A 323 3.61 23.23 -13.11
N GLU A 324 3.30 21.97 -12.84
CA GLU A 324 2.52 21.55 -11.69
C GLU A 324 3.37 21.66 -10.42
N VAL A 325 3.13 22.69 -9.60
CA VAL A 325 3.88 22.91 -8.34
C VAL A 325 3.05 22.52 -7.13
N TYR A 326 1.89 23.14 -6.91
CA TYR A 326 1.06 22.89 -5.72
C TYR A 326 0.28 21.57 -5.74
N THR A 327 0.10 20.97 -6.92
CA THR A 327 -0.55 19.66 -7.11
C THR A 327 0.45 18.52 -7.12
N GLU A 328 1.75 18.81 -7.14
CA GLU A 328 2.80 17.82 -7.26
C GLU A 328 3.29 17.36 -5.88
N ASN A 329 2.78 16.21 -5.45
CA ASN A 329 3.15 15.59 -4.18
C ASN A 329 4.47 14.79 -4.27
N ASN A 330 5.01 14.58 -5.48
CA ASN A 330 6.29 13.92 -5.69
C ASN A 330 7.45 14.93 -5.64
N ILE A 331 8.11 14.99 -4.48
CA ILE A 331 9.31 15.82 -4.27
C ILE A 331 10.39 15.58 -5.33
N SER A 332 10.49 14.36 -5.89
CA SER A 332 11.50 14.05 -6.92
C SER A 332 11.20 14.77 -8.24
N LYS A 333 9.93 14.91 -8.62
CA LYS A 333 9.55 15.71 -9.79
C LYS A 333 9.80 17.19 -9.56
N LEU A 334 9.49 17.72 -8.37
CA LEU A 334 9.83 19.10 -7.99
C LEU A 334 11.35 19.35 -7.99
N LYS A 335 12.16 18.36 -7.59
CA LYS A 335 13.63 18.43 -7.68
C LYS A 335 14.13 18.40 -9.13
N ASN A 336 13.49 17.62 -10.00
CA ASN A 336 13.81 17.64 -11.43
C ASN A 336 13.49 19.01 -12.03
N ILE A 337 12.33 19.58 -11.69
CA ILE A 337 11.95 20.95 -12.06
C ILE A 337 12.98 21.97 -11.51
N TYR A 338 13.43 21.83 -10.26
CA TYR A 338 14.47 22.68 -9.69
C TYR A 338 15.79 22.62 -10.47
N ASN A 339 16.25 21.41 -10.80
CA ASN A 339 17.51 21.19 -11.53
C ASN A 339 17.43 21.69 -12.98
N ASP A 340 16.29 21.45 -13.63
CA ASP A 340 16.00 22.00 -14.96
C ASP A 340 16.04 23.53 -14.93
N LEU A 341 15.38 24.16 -13.94
CA LEU A 341 15.40 25.61 -13.77
C LEU A 341 16.80 26.15 -13.46
N LEU A 342 17.66 25.43 -12.74
CA LEU A 342 19.05 25.86 -12.52
C LEU A 342 19.81 26.03 -13.83
N LEU A 343 19.60 25.14 -14.79
CA LEU A 343 20.30 25.11 -16.07
C LEU A 343 19.62 25.96 -17.14
N HIS A 344 18.28 26.05 -17.10
CA HIS A 344 17.47 26.53 -18.23
C HIS A 344 16.54 27.70 -17.89
N GLN A 345 16.69 28.37 -16.74
CA GLN A 345 15.87 29.56 -16.43
C GLN A 345 16.29 30.86 -17.14
N LYS A 346 17.45 30.87 -17.82
CA LYS A 346 18.01 32.03 -18.53
C LYS A 346 18.36 31.66 -19.97
N ASP A 347 18.26 32.63 -20.87
CA ASP A 347 18.75 32.51 -22.24
C ASP A 347 20.28 32.58 -22.31
N VAL A 348 20.82 32.39 -23.52
CA VAL A 348 22.28 32.44 -23.79
C VAL A 348 22.94 33.77 -23.41
N ASN A 349 22.16 34.84 -23.23
CA ASN A 349 22.62 36.16 -22.81
C ASN A 349 22.43 36.40 -21.30
N GLY A 350 22.00 35.38 -20.54
CA GLY A 350 21.79 35.43 -19.10
C GLY A 350 20.47 36.10 -18.67
N LYS A 351 19.55 36.38 -19.60
CA LYS A 351 18.26 37.01 -19.31
C LYS A 351 17.20 35.94 -19.07
N TYR A 352 16.35 36.14 -18.06
CA TYR A 352 15.25 35.21 -17.79
C TYR A 352 14.24 35.20 -18.95
N PHE A 353 13.73 34.02 -19.30
CA PHE A 353 12.70 33.83 -20.33
C PHE A 353 11.41 34.64 -20.06
N TYR A 354 11.19 35.06 -18.80
CA TYR A 354 10.17 36.04 -18.44
C TYR A 354 10.80 37.37 -18.01
N ASN A 355 10.54 38.41 -18.78
CA ASN A 355 11.15 39.75 -18.66
C ASN A 355 10.85 40.52 -17.35
N LYS A 356 9.82 40.14 -16.58
CA LYS A 356 9.51 40.75 -15.26
C LYS A 356 10.12 39.99 -14.07
N ALA A 357 10.91 38.94 -14.29
CA ALA A 357 11.63 38.23 -13.24
C ALA A 357 12.78 39.10 -12.69
N LYS A 358 12.88 39.23 -11.36
CA LYS A 358 13.99 39.95 -10.71
C LYS A 358 15.12 38.97 -10.38
N SER A 359 16.38 39.39 -10.57
CA SER A 359 17.54 38.58 -10.17
C SER A 359 17.74 38.66 -8.66
N TYR A 360 17.64 37.52 -7.97
CA TYR A 360 18.03 37.38 -6.58
C TYR A 360 18.75 36.03 -6.39
N GLY A 361 19.96 36.09 -5.82
CA GLY A 361 20.67 34.91 -5.33
C GLY A 361 21.43 34.08 -6.38
N LYS A 362 22.24 33.16 -5.87
CA LYS A 362 23.14 32.26 -6.62
C LYS A 362 22.37 31.24 -7.49
N ASP A 363 21.17 30.83 -7.04
CA ASP A 363 20.38 29.76 -7.66
C ASP A 363 19.35 30.28 -8.68
N GLY A 364 19.12 31.60 -8.77
CA GLY A 364 18.17 32.21 -9.72
C GLY A 364 16.70 32.23 -9.25
N TYR A 365 15.88 33.06 -9.90
CA TYR A 365 14.55 33.49 -9.41
C TYR A 365 13.54 32.35 -9.26
N TYR A 366 13.46 31.46 -10.24
CA TYR A 366 12.49 30.36 -10.26
C TYR A 366 12.95 29.18 -9.41
N ALA A 367 14.22 28.80 -9.57
CA ALA A 367 14.80 27.69 -8.82
C ALA A 367 14.78 27.97 -7.32
N SER A 368 15.06 29.21 -6.88
CA SER A 368 14.98 29.58 -5.45
C SER A 368 13.58 29.41 -4.86
N ALA A 369 12.53 29.67 -5.65
CA ALA A 369 11.16 29.53 -5.18
C ALA A 369 10.69 28.07 -5.11
N ILE A 370 11.09 27.25 -6.08
CA ILE A 370 10.84 25.79 -6.05
C ILE A 370 11.63 25.13 -4.92
N LYS A 371 12.88 25.55 -4.69
CA LYS A 371 13.68 25.11 -3.55
C LYS A 371 12.98 25.41 -2.22
N SER A 372 12.49 26.63 -2.06
CA SER A 372 11.76 27.02 -0.85
C SER A 372 10.44 26.27 -0.68
N TYR A 373 9.77 25.90 -1.77
CA TYR A 373 8.55 25.11 -1.72
C TYR A 373 8.84 23.64 -1.37
N ILE A 374 9.92 23.08 -1.90
CA ILE A 374 10.44 21.78 -1.47
C ILE A 374 10.78 21.83 0.02
N GLU A 375 11.44 22.90 0.50
CA GLU A 375 11.73 23.11 1.92
C GLU A 375 10.47 23.10 2.77
N PHE A 376 9.41 23.79 2.34
CA PHE A 376 8.11 23.74 2.99
C PHE A 376 7.54 22.32 3.11
N LEU A 377 7.47 21.58 1.99
CA LEU A 377 7.00 20.20 1.99
C LEU A 377 7.87 19.28 2.88
N THR A 378 9.16 19.58 2.98
CA THR A 378 10.10 18.84 3.85
C THR A 378 10.06 19.26 5.33
N SER A 379 9.66 20.50 5.63
CA SER A 379 9.65 21.07 6.98
C SER A 379 8.44 20.60 7.82
N GLU A 380 7.27 20.35 7.19
CA GLU A 380 6.16 19.63 7.85
C GLU A 380 6.53 18.16 8.14
N SER A 381 7.59 17.65 7.52
CA SER A 381 8.00 16.26 7.63
C SER A 381 9.38 16.03 8.28
N ASN A 382 9.96 17.07 8.94
CA ASN A 382 11.02 16.97 9.96
C ASN A 382 11.24 18.31 10.70
N ALA A 383 10.92 18.36 12.00
CA ALA A 383 11.79 19.04 12.95
C ALA A 383 13.06 18.19 13.07
N ILE A 384 14.08 18.53 12.26
CA ILE A 384 15.54 18.36 12.41
C ILE A 384 16.13 18.60 11.01
N VAL A 385 17.01 19.59 10.93
CA VAL A 385 17.30 20.44 9.77
C VAL A 385 18.72 20.18 9.21
N SER A 386 18.87 20.44 7.90
CA SER A 386 20.00 20.95 7.08
C SER A 386 21.36 20.23 6.93
N GLU A 387 21.75 20.18 5.64
CA GLU A 387 23.03 19.88 4.96
C GLU A 387 24.26 20.73 5.39
N PRO A 388 25.52 20.42 4.99
CA PRO A 388 25.95 19.56 3.86
C PRO A 388 27.13 18.62 4.18
N ASP A 389 26.92 17.32 4.21
CA ASP A 389 28.05 16.38 4.08
C ASP A 389 27.56 14.99 3.74
N SER A 390 28.03 14.46 2.59
CA SER A 390 28.13 13.04 2.12
C SER A 390 27.05 11.99 2.44
N ASN A 391 25.97 12.30 3.16
CA ASN A 391 25.02 11.36 3.76
C ASN A 391 23.63 11.37 3.10
N TYR A 392 23.43 12.14 2.03
CA TYR A 392 22.12 12.24 1.34
C TYR A 392 21.69 10.96 0.61
N LYS A 393 22.60 10.01 0.39
CA LYS A 393 22.26 8.64 -0.06
C LYS A 393 21.64 7.78 1.06
N HIS A 394 21.87 8.10 2.33
CA HIS A 394 21.36 7.28 3.45
C HIS A 394 19.92 7.60 3.86
N TYR A 395 19.46 8.85 3.71
CA TYR A 395 18.13 9.27 4.17
C TYR A 395 16.96 8.78 3.27
N ARG A 396 17.22 8.47 1.99
CA ARG A 396 16.19 7.90 1.09
C ARG A 396 15.95 6.41 1.37
N LYS A 397 16.94 5.69 1.92
CA LYS A 397 16.79 4.28 2.32
C LYS A 397 15.78 4.13 3.46
N GLU A 398 15.89 4.91 4.53
CA GLU A 398 15.05 4.66 5.71
C GLU A 398 13.56 5.03 5.56
N LYS A 399 13.18 5.92 4.62
CA LYS A 399 11.76 6.28 4.39
C LYS A 399 11.09 5.43 3.30
N SER A 400 11.83 4.85 2.33
CA SER A 400 11.28 3.87 1.38
C SER A 400 11.15 2.45 1.96
N MET A 401 11.82 2.18 3.08
CA MET A 401 11.86 0.87 3.74
C MET A 401 10.78 0.64 4.78
N LYS A 402 10.03 1.68 5.16
CA LYS A 402 8.99 1.58 6.19
C LYS A 402 7.58 1.16 5.70
N ASN A 403 7.40 0.93 4.40
CA ASN A 403 6.08 0.60 3.83
C ASN A 403 6.13 -0.39 2.64
N GLN A 404 7.08 -1.34 2.62
CA GLN A 404 7.00 -2.44 1.65
C GLN A 404 5.91 -3.42 2.10
N PRO A 405 4.92 -3.74 1.25
CA PRO A 405 3.86 -4.68 1.60
C PRO A 405 4.44 -6.06 1.94
N ILE A 406 3.91 -6.70 2.98
CA ILE A 406 4.34 -8.03 3.42
C ILE A 406 4.07 -9.09 2.34
N ASN A 407 2.96 -8.95 1.61
CA ASN A 407 2.64 -9.76 0.44
C ASN A 407 2.30 -8.85 -0.73
N GLN A 408 2.96 -9.06 -1.87
CA GLN A 408 2.78 -8.27 -3.08
C GLN A 408 2.63 -9.17 -4.29
N ILE A 409 1.80 -8.77 -5.26
CA ILE A 409 1.75 -9.36 -6.59
C ILE A 409 2.02 -8.25 -7.61
N LEU A 410 3.05 -8.44 -8.44
CA LEU A 410 3.30 -7.62 -9.62
C LEU A 410 2.52 -8.23 -10.78
N TYR A 411 1.56 -7.50 -11.35
CA TYR A 411 0.71 -8.03 -12.40
C TYR A 411 0.66 -7.12 -13.63
N GLY A 412 0.40 -7.72 -14.79
CA GLY A 412 0.19 -6.98 -16.02
C GLY A 412 0.56 -7.78 -17.26
N PRO A 413 0.53 -7.13 -18.43
CA PRO A 413 0.81 -7.77 -19.71
C PRO A 413 2.23 -8.36 -19.80
N PRO A 414 2.51 -9.30 -20.72
CA PRO A 414 3.85 -9.86 -20.88
C PRO A 414 4.85 -8.79 -21.30
N GLY A 415 6.11 -8.98 -20.91
CA GLY A 415 7.21 -8.10 -21.30
C GLY A 415 7.24 -6.71 -20.63
N THR A 416 6.53 -6.50 -19.52
CA THR A 416 6.53 -5.22 -18.78
C THR A 416 7.59 -5.14 -17.67
N GLY A 417 8.50 -6.11 -17.61
CA GLY A 417 9.63 -6.09 -16.65
C GLY A 417 9.27 -6.55 -15.23
N LYS A 418 8.21 -7.35 -15.05
CA LYS A 418 7.80 -7.88 -13.73
C LYS A 418 8.94 -8.61 -13.01
N THR A 419 9.49 -9.65 -13.63
CA THR A 419 10.61 -10.45 -13.08
C THR A 419 11.86 -9.60 -12.83
N TYR A 420 12.14 -8.63 -13.71
CA TYR A 420 13.26 -7.69 -13.53
C TYR A 420 13.10 -6.87 -12.23
N ASN A 421 11.90 -6.35 -11.98
CA ASN A 421 11.58 -5.55 -10.80
C ASN A 421 11.46 -6.39 -9.52
N THR A 422 11.06 -7.65 -9.63
CA THR A 422 11.01 -8.59 -8.49
C THR A 422 12.37 -8.75 -7.82
N ILE A 423 13.46 -8.83 -8.59
CA ILE A 423 14.83 -8.90 -8.06
C ILE A 423 15.15 -7.65 -7.21
N ASN A 424 14.88 -6.46 -7.76
CA ASN A 424 15.17 -5.19 -7.09
C ASN A 424 14.37 -5.06 -5.78
N LYS A 425 13.08 -5.42 -5.81
CA LYS A 425 12.20 -5.41 -4.64
C LYS A 425 12.65 -6.42 -3.59
N ALA A 426 13.03 -7.63 -3.99
CA ALA A 426 13.49 -8.65 -3.06
C ALA A 426 14.78 -8.24 -2.34
N ILE A 427 15.74 -7.65 -3.05
CA ILE A 427 16.95 -7.08 -2.42
C ILE A 427 16.59 -5.92 -1.49
N ALA A 428 15.73 -4.99 -1.93
CA ALA A 428 15.34 -3.84 -1.11
C ALA A 428 14.65 -4.24 0.21
N ILE A 429 14.00 -5.40 0.25
CA ILE A 429 13.41 -5.99 1.46
C ILE A 429 14.47 -6.72 2.30
N ALA A 430 15.22 -7.64 1.68
CA ALA A 430 16.16 -8.53 2.38
C ALA A 430 17.44 -7.81 2.85
N ASN A 431 17.98 -6.91 2.02
CA ASN A 431 19.09 -6.03 2.35
C ASN A 431 18.71 -4.56 2.09
N PRO A 432 17.98 -3.93 3.03
CA PRO A 432 17.55 -2.56 2.87
C PRO A 432 18.74 -1.56 2.79
N SER A 433 19.92 -1.93 3.27
CA SER A 433 21.13 -1.11 3.11
C SER A 433 21.77 -1.19 1.71
N PHE A 434 21.30 -2.03 0.79
CA PHE A 434 21.85 -2.15 -0.56
C PHE A 434 21.25 -1.14 -1.53
N ASP A 435 22.06 -0.56 -2.41
CA ASP A 435 21.61 0.39 -3.44
C ASP A 435 21.30 -0.38 -4.75
N VAL A 436 20.02 -0.49 -5.09
CA VAL A 436 19.54 -1.27 -6.25
C VAL A 436 19.60 -0.50 -7.58
N GLU A 437 19.96 0.79 -7.54
CA GLU A 437 20.12 1.66 -8.72
C GLU A 437 21.55 1.58 -9.31
N GLN A 438 22.37 0.66 -8.80
CA GLN A 438 23.72 0.40 -9.30
C GLN A 438 23.71 -0.46 -10.57
N ASP A 439 24.90 -0.72 -11.13
CA ASP A 439 25.06 -1.60 -12.28
C ASP A 439 24.38 -2.96 -12.08
N ARG A 440 23.72 -3.46 -13.13
CA ARG A 440 22.89 -4.66 -13.06
C ARG A 440 23.68 -5.90 -12.64
N ALA A 441 24.96 -6.00 -12.99
CA ALA A 441 25.81 -7.11 -12.58
C ALA A 441 26.01 -7.13 -11.05
N ILE A 442 26.19 -5.94 -10.44
CA ILE A 442 26.35 -5.80 -8.98
C ILE A 442 25.03 -6.15 -8.27
N VAL A 443 23.91 -5.67 -8.80
CA VAL A 443 22.57 -6.00 -8.26
C VAL A 443 22.31 -7.50 -8.33
N LYS A 444 22.69 -8.16 -9.44
CA LYS A 444 22.54 -9.60 -9.60
C LYS A 444 23.44 -10.40 -8.66
N GLN A 445 24.68 -9.95 -8.45
CA GLN A 445 25.61 -10.60 -7.51
C GLN A 445 25.07 -10.57 -6.07
N GLU A 446 24.50 -9.45 -5.64
CA GLU A 446 23.89 -9.35 -4.31
C GLU A 446 22.63 -10.23 -4.19
N TYR A 447 21.81 -10.28 -5.23
CA TYR A 447 20.67 -11.20 -5.29
C TYR A 447 21.14 -12.65 -5.08
N ASP A 448 22.17 -13.07 -5.81
CA ASP A 448 22.71 -14.44 -5.75
C ASP A 448 23.31 -14.75 -4.38
N ARG A 449 23.99 -13.79 -3.74
CA ARG A 449 24.45 -13.93 -2.35
C ARG A 449 23.28 -14.20 -1.40
N LEU A 450 22.22 -13.40 -1.48
CA LEU A 450 21.03 -13.54 -0.62
C LEU A 450 20.25 -14.83 -0.89
N VAL A 451 20.25 -15.32 -2.13
CA VAL A 451 19.68 -16.62 -2.51
C VAL A 451 20.51 -17.78 -1.95
N ASN A 452 21.85 -17.72 -2.08
CA ASN A 452 22.76 -18.73 -1.53
C ASN A 452 22.70 -18.79 0.00
N GLU A 453 22.52 -17.65 0.65
CA GLU A 453 22.25 -17.56 2.09
C GLU A 453 20.84 -18.04 2.45
N GLY A 454 19.99 -18.34 1.47
CA GLY A 454 18.59 -18.72 1.58
C GLY A 454 17.74 -17.68 2.31
N GLN A 455 18.12 -16.41 2.23
CA GLN A 455 17.32 -15.28 2.69
C GLN A 455 16.27 -14.87 1.64
N ILE A 456 16.60 -15.10 0.36
CA ILE A 456 15.66 -15.04 -0.75
C ILE A 456 15.48 -16.47 -1.29
N VAL A 457 14.25 -16.89 -1.55
CA VAL A 457 13.94 -18.15 -2.25
C VAL A 457 13.08 -17.82 -3.46
N PHE A 458 13.43 -18.36 -4.62
CA PHE A 458 12.67 -18.23 -5.85
C PHE A 458 12.00 -19.56 -6.19
N THR A 459 10.72 -19.51 -6.52
CA THR A 459 9.97 -20.65 -7.06
C THR A 459 9.00 -20.16 -8.14
N THR A 460 8.56 -21.07 -9.00
CA THR A 460 7.60 -20.81 -10.07
C THR A 460 6.42 -21.75 -9.92
N PHE A 461 5.20 -21.22 -9.98
CA PHE A 461 4.01 -22.06 -9.96
C PHE A 461 3.71 -22.62 -11.36
N HIS A 462 3.34 -23.89 -11.39
CA HIS A 462 2.90 -24.61 -12.57
C HIS A 462 1.68 -25.47 -12.19
N GLN A 463 0.95 -25.98 -13.18
CA GLN A 463 -0.30 -26.72 -12.95
C GLN A 463 -0.13 -27.94 -12.02
N SER A 464 1.06 -28.56 -12.01
CA SER A 464 1.37 -29.69 -11.13
C SER A 464 1.91 -29.32 -9.74
N MET A 465 2.02 -28.02 -9.39
CA MET A 465 2.51 -27.59 -8.08
C MET A 465 1.46 -27.95 -7.03
N ALA A 466 1.86 -28.68 -5.99
CA ALA A 466 0.96 -29.19 -4.97
C ALA A 466 1.33 -28.71 -3.56
N TYR A 467 0.44 -28.95 -2.61
CA TYR A 467 0.67 -28.66 -1.19
C TYR A 467 1.90 -29.42 -0.66
N GLU A 468 2.10 -30.64 -1.13
CA GLU A 468 3.16 -31.56 -0.70
C GLU A 468 4.56 -31.02 -1.01
N ASP A 469 4.72 -30.32 -2.13
CA ASP A 469 5.99 -29.72 -2.55
C ASP A 469 6.22 -28.35 -1.91
N PHE A 470 5.13 -27.62 -1.63
CA PHE A 470 5.21 -26.24 -1.18
C PHE A 470 5.19 -26.13 0.35
N VAL A 471 4.41 -26.94 1.06
CA VAL A 471 4.25 -26.89 2.52
C VAL A 471 4.91 -28.08 3.20
N GLU A 472 4.39 -29.28 3.03
CA GLU A 472 5.01 -30.54 3.48
C GLU A 472 4.32 -31.75 2.86
N GLY A 473 5.08 -32.80 2.59
CA GLY A 473 4.60 -34.01 1.92
C GLY A 473 5.29 -35.26 2.44
N ILE A 474 4.61 -36.40 2.28
CA ILE A 474 5.18 -37.71 2.61
C ILE A 474 6.02 -38.17 1.42
N LYS A 475 7.33 -38.36 1.60
CA LYS A 475 8.24 -38.87 0.58
C LYS A 475 8.85 -40.21 0.99
N PRO A 476 9.06 -41.13 0.04
CA PRO A 476 9.77 -42.37 0.31
C PRO A 476 11.26 -42.07 0.60
N ASN A 477 11.80 -42.71 1.63
CA ASN A 477 13.20 -42.71 2.00
C ASN A 477 13.76 -44.14 1.83
N ILE A 478 14.75 -44.28 0.95
CA ILE A 478 15.45 -45.54 0.72
C ILE A 478 16.73 -45.48 1.53
N THR A 479 16.81 -46.27 2.60
CA THR A 479 18.04 -46.43 3.38
C THR A 479 18.85 -47.58 2.81
N ASP A 480 20.00 -47.26 2.19
CA ASP A 480 21.00 -48.24 1.73
C ASP A 480 21.82 -48.79 2.91
N ASN A 481 21.18 -49.54 3.80
CA ASN A 481 21.88 -50.34 4.80
C ASN A 481 21.43 -51.81 4.67
N ASP A 482 22.36 -52.62 4.15
CA ASP A 482 22.47 -54.08 4.10
C ASP A 482 21.18 -54.95 4.12
N GLU A 483 21.03 -55.69 3.01
CA GLU A 483 20.24 -56.92 2.77
C GLU A 483 18.69 -56.87 2.81
N VAL A 484 18.03 -55.79 3.25
CA VAL A 484 16.58 -55.59 3.01
C VAL A 484 16.28 -54.12 2.70
N GLN A 485 15.86 -53.80 1.47
CA GLN A 485 15.28 -52.49 1.14
C GLN A 485 13.95 -52.31 1.89
N SER A 486 14.01 -51.72 3.08
CA SER A 486 12.81 -51.26 3.78
C SER A 486 12.41 -49.88 3.26
N LEU A 487 11.25 -49.80 2.59
CA LEU A 487 10.67 -48.54 2.15
C LEU A 487 10.09 -47.82 3.37
N ASN A 488 10.77 -46.77 3.84
CA ASN A 488 10.29 -45.93 4.93
C ASN A 488 9.71 -44.64 4.36
N TYR A 489 8.64 -44.12 4.95
CA TYR A 489 8.06 -42.84 4.56
C TYR A 489 8.46 -41.75 5.55
N ILE A 490 9.02 -40.66 5.05
CA ILE A 490 9.39 -39.49 5.85
C ILE A 490 8.56 -38.29 5.44
N ILE A 491 8.27 -37.40 6.38
CA ILE A 491 7.61 -36.13 6.07
C ILE A 491 8.70 -35.12 5.73
N GLU A 492 8.70 -34.65 4.49
CA GLU A 492 9.64 -33.65 4.01
C GLU A 492 8.99 -32.26 4.03
N LYS A 493 9.75 -31.25 4.44
CA LYS A 493 9.28 -29.85 4.48
C LYS A 493 9.35 -29.26 3.08
N GLY A 494 8.26 -28.68 2.60
CA GLY A 494 8.21 -27.96 1.33
C GLY A 494 8.84 -26.56 1.40
N ILE A 495 8.94 -25.92 0.23
CA ILE A 495 9.66 -24.64 0.02
C ILE A 495 9.21 -23.55 1.00
N PHE A 496 7.89 -23.37 1.17
CA PHE A 496 7.30 -22.38 2.06
C PHE A 496 7.60 -22.66 3.53
N LYS A 497 7.44 -23.91 3.97
CA LYS A 497 7.72 -24.31 5.37
C LYS A 497 9.20 -24.14 5.70
N GLN A 498 10.10 -24.43 4.76
CA GLN A 498 11.55 -24.22 4.94
C GLN A 498 11.89 -22.75 5.16
N ILE A 499 11.49 -21.84 4.25
CA ILE A 499 11.80 -20.41 4.40
C ILE A 499 11.08 -19.77 5.60
N ALA A 500 9.84 -20.17 5.90
CA ALA A 500 9.13 -19.67 7.06
C ALA A 500 9.80 -20.07 8.38
N ASN A 501 10.27 -21.31 8.51
CA ASN A 501 11.03 -21.73 9.70
C ASN A 501 12.34 -20.95 9.84
N LYS A 502 13.02 -20.69 8.72
CA LYS A 502 14.24 -19.89 8.71
C LYS A 502 13.98 -18.44 9.11
N ALA A 503 12.89 -17.85 8.59
CA ALA A 503 12.46 -16.49 8.92
C ALA A 503 12.05 -16.36 10.39
N LYS A 504 11.40 -17.39 10.95
CA LYS A 504 10.96 -17.41 12.35
C LYS A 504 12.14 -17.24 13.31
N GLY A 505 13.33 -17.66 12.89
CA GLY A 505 14.45 -17.86 13.78
C GLY A 505 14.08 -18.88 14.86
N VAL A 506 14.82 -18.87 15.96
CA VAL A 506 14.50 -19.71 17.11
C VAL A 506 13.78 -18.87 18.14
N SER A 507 12.60 -19.32 18.56
CA SER A 507 11.75 -18.61 19.51
C SER A 507 12.02 -19.14 20.91
N GLY A 508 12.75 -18.43 21.76
CA GLY A 508 12.81 -18.77 23.18
C GLY A 508 13.05 -17.57 24.09
N LEU A 509 12.69 -17.70 25.38
CA LEU A 509 12.96 -16.68 26.41
C LEU A 509 14.48 -16.47 26.52
N ARG A 510 15.00 -15.53 25.74
CA ARG A 510 16.44 -15.28 25.62
C ARG A 510 16.94 -14.44 26.79
N LYS A 511 17.71 -15.05 27.69
CA LYS A 511 18.54 -14.29 28.65
C LYS A 511 19.85 -13.92 27.96
N THR A 512 19.99 -12.65 27.55
CA THR A 512 21.24 -12.15 26.95
C THR A 512 22.33 -12.06 28.01
N ASN A 513 23.49 -12.69 27.79
CA ASN A 513 24.65 -12.54 28.68
C ASN A 513 25.93 -12.31 27.86
N ASN A 514 26.47 -11.09 27.93
CA ASN A 514 27.58 -10.60 27.10
C ASN A 514 28.96 -11.20 27.44
N ALA A 515 29.02 -12.11 28.41
CA ALA A 515 30.27 -12.59 29.00
C ALA A 515 30.64 -14.03 28.57
N ILE A 516 29.81 -14.71 27.77
CA ILE A 516 30.03 -16.13 27.44
C ILE A 516 30.80 -16.24 26.12
N ASP A 517 32.03 -16.75 26.22
CA ASP A 517 32.83 -17.20 25.09
C ASP A 517 32.46 -18.65 24.78
N PHE A 518 31.60 -18.84 23.77
CA PHE A 518 31.06 -20.15 23.37
C PHE A 518 32.14 -21.13 22.88
N SER A 519 33.36 -20.69 22.57
CA SER A 519 34.44 -21.61 22.15
C SER A 519 35.01 -22.46 23.31
N LYS A 520 34.81 -22.03 24.56
CA LYS A 520 35.43 -22.65 25.74
C LYS A 520 34.66 -23.85 26.31
N PRO A 521 33.33 -23.78 26.55
CA PRO A 521 32.55 -24.84 27.19
C PRO A 521 32.62 -26.19 26.47
N ASN A 522 32.30 -27.26 27.20
CA ASN A 522 31.85 -28.51 26.58
C ASN A 522 30.34 -28.46 26.36
N TYR A 523 29.87 -29.21 25.37
CA TYR A 523 28.48 -29.22 24.95
C TYR A 523 27.89 -30.60 25.17
N TYR A 524 26.72 -30.65 25.81
CA TYR A 524 26.04 -31.89 26.11
C TYR A 524 24.63 -31.86 25.55
N LYS A 525 24.22 -32.93 24.87
CA LYS A 525 22.81 -33.19 24.61
C LYS A 525 22.19 -33.80 25.85
N MET A 526 20.98 -33.40 26.21
CA MET A 526 20.20 -34.10 27.23
C MET A 526 18.70 -34.10 26.91
N SER A 527 17.99 -35.16 27.28
CA SER A 527 16.53 -35.19 27.23
C SER A 527 15.95 -35.05 28.64
N LEU A 528 15.09 -34.05 28.85
CA LEU A 528 14.41 -33.83 30.13
C LEU A 528 13.07 -34.57 30.07
N GLY A 529 12.90 -35.64 30.86
CA GLY A 529 11.67 -36.46 30.87
C GLY A 529 11.44 -37.37 29.65
N GLY A 530 11.94 -37.01 28.46
CA GLY A 530 11.69 -37.74 27.20
C GLY A 530 10.29 -37.48 26.63
N LYS A 531 9.99 -38.08 25.45
CA LYS A 531 8.80 -37.74 24.62
C LYS A 531 7.44 -37.84 25.35
N ASN A 532 7.31 -38.78 26.29
CA ASN A 532 6.04 -39.09 26.96
C ASN A 532 5.91 -38.49 28.38
N ARG A 533 6.91 -37.76 28.88
CA ARG A 533 6.90 -37.21 30.25
C ARG A 533 7.18 -35.70 30.24
N LYS A 534 6.38 -34.98 29.47
CA LYS A 534 6.47 -33.51 29.33
C LYS A 534 6.38 -32.79 30.67
N HIS A 535 5.63 -33.30 31.64
CA HIS A 535 5.55 -32.72 32.99
C HIS A 535 6.92 -32.64 33.70
N ILE A 536 7.82 -33.62 33.48
CA ILE A 536 9.18 -33.59 34.04
C ILE A 536 10.06 -32.58 33.30
N HIS A 537 9.89 -32.49 31.98
CA HIS A 537 10.54 -31.46 31.17
C HIS A 537 10.17 -30.06 31.69
N ASP A 538 8.88 -29.78 31.79
CA ASP A 538 8.35 -28.49 32.25
C ASP A 538 8.84 -28.19 33.68
N TRP A 539 8.80 -29.19 34.58
CA TRP A 539 9.34 -29.06 35.95
C TRP A 539 10.83 -28.68 35.97
N CYS A 540 11.66 -29.29 35.12
CA CYS A 540 13.09 -28.96 35.02
C CYS A 540 13.31 -27.51 34.56
N ILE A 541 12.54 -27.07 33.55
CA ILE A 541 12.60 -25.70 33.03
C ILE A 541 12.19 -24.70 34.12
N ASP A 542 11.04 -24.91 34.76
CA ASP A 542 10.46 -24.00 35.75
C ASP A 542 11.35 -23.86 37.00
N ASN A 543 12.06 -24.93 37.37
CA ASN A 543 12.95 -24.95 38.53
C ASN A 543 14.42 -24.66 38.20
N ASN A 544 14.75 -24.28 36.95
CA ASN A 544 16.11 -23.97 36.51
C ASN A 544 17.12 -25.08 36.82
N LEU A 545 16.77 -26.32 36.46
CA LEU A 545 17.59 -27.50 36.70
C LEU A 545 17.54 -28.48 35.53
N VAL A 546 18.49 -29.41 35.49
CA VAL A 546 18.41 -30.64 34.68
C VAL A 546 18.41 -31.84 35.60
N ALA A 547 17.62 -32.85 35.24
CA ALA A 547 17.43 -34.04 36.04
C ALA A 547 17.66 -35.30 35.18
N LEU A 548 18.48 -36.24 35.66
CA LEU A 548 18.75 -37.49 34.97
C LEU A 548 17.89 -38.62 35.55
N GLY A 549 17.20 -39.34 34.65
CA GLY A 549 16.34 -40.49 35.00
C GLY A 549 17.05 -41.84 34.93
N TRP A 550 18.38 -41.85 34.97
CA TRP A 550 19.25 -43.04 34.97
C TRP A 550 20.14 -42.99 36.20
N GLY A 551 20.38 -44.14 36.82
CA GLY A 551 21.20 -44.25 38.03
C GLY A 551 20.44 -44.73 39.27
N ASP A 552 19.11 -44.93 39.17
CA ASP A 552 18.24 -45.30 40.28
C ASP A 552 18.37 -44.35 41.49
N ASN A 553 17.86 -44.77 42.65
CA ASN A 553 17.87 -43.98 43.87
C ASN A 553 19.14 -44.27 44.69
N GLU A 554 20.30 -44.02 44.09
CA GLU A 554 21.62 -44.24 44.69
C GLU A 554 22.47 -42.97 44.69
N ASP A 555 23.29 -42.74 45.72
CA ASP A 555 24.11 -41.53 45.81
C ASP A 555 25.51 -41.73 45.20
N TYR A 556 25.74 -41.11 44.04
CA TYR A 556 27.02 -41.14 43.33
C TYR A 556 27.96 -39.97 43.65
N SER A 557 27.73 -39.21 44.73
CA SER A 557 28.59 -38.08 45.09
C SER A 557 30.08 -38.48 45.28
N SER A 558 30.35 -39.73 45.69
CA SER A 558 31.71 -40.26 45.84
C SER A 558 32.43 -40.56 44.51
N TYR A 559 31.74 -40.44 43.37
CA TYR A 559 32.28 -40.67 42.03
C TYR A 559 32.74 -39.39 41.33
N LEU A 560 32.51 -38.21 41.91
CA LEU A 560 32.81 -36.90 41.31
C LEU A 560 34.29 -36.70 40.96
N GLU A 561 35.20 -37.35 41.67
CA GLU A 561 36.65 -37.22 41.45
C GLU A 561 37.19 -38.14 40.35
N ILE A 562 36.41 -39.12 39.92
CA ILE A 562 36.83 -40.14 38.94
C ILE A 562 36.59 -39.62 37.52
N ASN A 563 37.66 -39.16 36.87
CA ASN A 563 37.60 -38.61 35.51
C ASN A 563 37.98 -39.62 34.42
N ASP A 564 38.62 -40.74 34.79
CA ASP A 564 38.97 -41.81 33.84
C ASP A 564 37.79 -42.75 33.61
N TRP A 565 37.46 -43.00 32.35
CA TRP A 565 36.34 -43.87 31.97
C TRP A 565 36.52 -45.32 32.43
N THR A 566 37.75 -45.85 32.35
CA THR A 566 38.03 -47.25 32.69
C THR A 566 37.90 -47.44 34.19
N GLU A 567 38.50 -46.55 34.98
CA GLU A 567 38.38 -46.54 36.44
C GLU A 567 36.91 -46.39 36.89
N PHE A 568 36.18 -45.44 36.30
CA PHE A 568 34.76 -45.25 36.60
C PHE A 568 33.96 -46.50 36.28
N LYS A 569 34.15 -47.06 35.07
CA LYS A 569 33.41 -48.23 34.60
C LYS A 569 33.69 -49.45 35.49
N ASP A 570 34.95 -49.71 35.84
CA ASP A 570 35.33 -50.87 36.65
C ASP A 570 34.78 -50.74 38.07
N LYS A 571 34.89 -49.56 38.69
CA LYS A 571 34.33 -49.30 40.02
C LYS A 571 32.80 -49.39 40.01
N PHE A 572 32.13 -48.73 39.07
CA PHE A 572 30.67 -48.73 38.95
C PHE A 572 30.13 -50.14 38.71
N THR A 573 30.79 -50.93 37.84
CA THR A 573 30.37 -52.31 37.56
C THR A 573 30.53 -53.22 38.78
N LYS A 574 31.56 -52.98 39.60
CA LYS A 574 31.82 -53.74 40.82
C LYS A 574 30.85 -53.41 41.95
N GLU A 575 30.53 -52.12 42.14
CA GLU A 575 29.69 -51.65 43.24
C GLU A 575 28.19 -51.76 42.92
N PHE A 576 27.80 -51.58 41.65
CA PHE A 576 26.40 -51.60 41.21
C PHE A 576 26.14 -52.60 40.07
N PRO A 577 26.46 -53.90 40.24
CA PRO A 577 26.33 -54.90 39.19
C PRO A 577 24.89 -55.04 38.67
N HIS A 578 23.91 -54.88 39.55
CA HIS A 578 22.48 -54.97 39.22
C HIS A 578 22.02 -53.91 38.19
N LEU A 579 22.58 -52.70 38.22
CA LEU A 579 22.28 -51.65 37.23
C LEU A 579 22.90 -51.96 35.87
N VAL A 580 24.10 -52.56 35.88
CA VAL A 580 24.82 -52.91 34.66
C VAL A 580 24.17 -54.08 33.93
N GLU A 581 23.63 -55.06 34.67
CA GLU A 581 22.82 -56.16 34.14
C GLU A 581 21.55 -55.66 33.46
N GLY A 582 20.89 -54.64 34.04
CA GLY A 582 19.69 -54.03 33.46
C GLY A 582 19.97 -53.24 32.18
N SER A 583 20.99 -52.37 32.18
CA SER A 583 21.46 -51.70 30.97
C SER A 583 22.86 -51.12 31.15
N LYS A 584 23.77 -51.45 30.22
CA LYS A 584 25.12 -50.87 30.17
C LYS A 584 25.12 -49.34 30.00
N TYR A 585 23.99 -48.76 29.58
CA TYR A 585 23.83 -47.32 29.43
C TYR A 585 23.81 -46.57 30.77
N HIS A 586 23.48 -47.22 31.90
CA HIS A 586 23.56 -46.59 33.23
C HIS A 586 24.95 -46.03 33.51
N ILE A 587 26.00 -46.82 33.22
CA ILE A 587 27.39 -46.41 33.42
C ILE A 587 27.70 -45.18 32.58
N GLN A 588 27.34 -45.21 31.30
CA GLN A 588 27.64 -44.13 30.36
C GLN A 588 26.88 -42.84 30.74
N ALA A 589 25.58 -42.94 31.01
CA ALA A 589 24.76 -41.80 31.38
C ALA A 589 25.25 -41.15 32.68
N MET A 590 25.58 -41.96 33.69
CA MET A 590 26.05 -41.45 34.97
C MET A 590 27.44 -40.84 34.84
N PHE A 591 28.38 -41.49 34.15
CA PHE A 591 29.72 -40.93 33.91
C PHE A 591 29.66 -39.54 33.28
N ILE A 592 28.87 -39.39 32.21
CA ILE A 592 28.73 -38.12 31.50
C ILE A 592 28.08 -37.06 32.41
N PHE A 593 27.07 -37.45 33.19
CA PHE A 593 26.40 -36.52 34.11
C PHE A 593 27.29 -36.07 35.28
N GLN A 594 28.17 -36.94 35.77
CA GLN A 594 29.18 -36.62 36.78
C GLN A 594 30.27 -35.69 36.22
N LYS A 595 30.69 -35.91 34.96
CA LYS A 595 31.74 -35.13 34.29
C LYS A 595 31.35 -33.68 33.99
N MET A 596 30.06 -33.37 33.86
CA MET A 596 29.58 -32.01 33.60
C MET A 596 30.05 -31.03 34.69
N LYS A 597 30.52 -29.85 34.30
CA LYS A 597 31.04 -28.81 35.20
C LYS A 597 30.30 -27.49 35.01
N LYS A 598 30.38 -26.62 36.02
CA LYS A 598 29.89 -25.24 35.91
C LYS A 598 30.49 -24.55 34.69
N GLY A 599 29.64 -23.90 33.90
CA GLY A 599 30.02 -23.25 32.65
C GLY A 599 29.83 -24.12 31.39
N ASP A 600 29.62 -25.43 31.52
CA ASP A 600 29.27 -26.30 30.39
C ASP A 600 27.86 -25.97 29.86
N ILE A 601 27.63 -26.26 28.57
CA ILE A 601 26.36 -25.96 27.89
C ILE A 601 25.55 -27.23 27.69
N ILE A 602 24.27 -27.16 28.05
CA ILE A 602 23.29 -28.22 27.83
C ILE A 602 22.33 -27.85 26.71
N LEU A 603 22.09 -28.80 25.80
CA LEU A 603 21.10 -28.76 24.73
C LEU A 603 19.99 -29.74 25.08
N ALA A 604 18.89 -29.21 25.61
CA ALA A 604 17.71 -29.98 25.96
C ALA A 604 16.87 -30.25 24.70
N SER A 605 16.72 -31.53 24.33
CA SER A 605 15.98 -31.93 23.13
C SER A 605 14.69 -32.70 23.46
N LEU A 606 13.68 -32.49 22.62
CA LEU A 606 12.44 -33.26 22.57
C LEU A 606 12.54 -34.26 21.41
N GLY A 607 13.09 -35.44 21.69
CA GLY A 607 13.47 -36.41 20.66
C GLY A 607 14.74 -35.99 19.91
N ASN A 608 14.85 -36.40 18.65
CA ASN A 608 16.02 -36.18 17.78
C ASN A 608 15.88 -35.00 16.80
N HIS A 609 14.67 -34.48 16.61
CA HIS A 609 14.40 -33.44 15.60
C HIS A 609 14.05 -32.08 16.19
N VAL A 610 13.90 -31.99 17.51
CA VAL A 610 13.52 -30.75 18.19
C VAL A 610 14.50 -30.45 19.32
N LEU A 611 15.19 -29.32 19.19
CA LEU A 611 15.92 -28.67 20.27
C LEU A 611 14.98 -27.67 20.94
N ASP A 612 14.76 -27.82 22.25
CA ASP A 612 13.76 -27.06 22.99
C ASP A 612 14.35 -26.07 23.99
N ALA A 613 15.49 -26.39 24.62
CA ALA A 613 16.16 -25.43 25.49
C ALA A 613 17.68 -25.52 25.39
N VAL A 614 18.33 -24.39 25.69
CA VAL A 614 19.78 -24.28 25.83
C VAL A 614 20.07 -23.59 27.16
N GLY A 615 20.93 -24.18 27.97
CA GLY A 615 21.27 -23.68 29.30
C GLY A 615 22.75 -23.83 29.63
N ILE A 616 23.19 -23.11 30.64
CA ILE A 616 24.54 -23.23 31.22
C ILE A 616 24.42 -23.92 32.57
N ILE A 617 25.25 -24.94 32.80
CA ILE A 617 25.36 -25.57 34.11
C ILE A 617 25.86 -24.53 35.12
N ASP A 618 25.07 -24.30 36.17
CA ASP A 618 25.28 -23.28 37.20
C ASP A 618 25.47 -23.89 38.60
N GLY A 619 25.12 -25.16 38.77
CA GLY A 619 25.30 -25.92 40.02
C GLY A 619 26.21 -27.12 39.87
N ASP A 620 26.78 -27.54 41.01
CA ASP A 620 27.45 -28.83 41.12
C ASP A 620 26.41 -29.97 41.15
N TYR A 621 26.87 -31.22 41.13
CA TYR A 621 25.98 -32.38 41.24
C TYR A 621 25.24 -32.37 42.57
N GLU A 622 23.95 -32.66 42.53
CA GLU A 622 23.09 -32.79 43.69
C GLU A 622 22.30 -34.09 43.60
N TYR A 623 22.28 -34.84 44.70
CA TYR A 623 21.48 -36.04 44.85
C TYR A 623 20.27 -35.76 45.73
N ASN A 624 19.07 -36.05 45.23
CA ASN A 624 17.82 -35.91 45.96
C ASN A 624 17.05 -37.24 46.02
N PRO A 625 17.16 -37.98 47.14
CA PRO A 625 16.50 -39.28 47.27
C PRO A 625 14.97 -39.20 47.37
N ASN A 626 14.43 -38.01 47.66
CA ASN A 626 12.99 -37.77 47.89
C ASN A 626 12.32 -37.04 46.72
N ASN A 627 12.92 -37.04 45.52
CA ASN A 627 12.30 -36.44 44.35
C ASN A 627 11.07 -37.25 43.89
N GLU A 628 9.90 -36.63 43.96
CA GLU A 628 8.60 -37.23 43.63
C GLU A 628 8.49 -37.71 42.16
N TYR A 629 9.33 -37.20 41.25
CA TYR A 629 9.33 -37.58 39.84
C TYR A 629 10.22 -38.80 39.52
N GLY A 630 10.97 -39.34 40.49
CA GLY A 630 11.89 -40.47 40.30
C GLY A 630 13.18 -40.12 39.54
N PHE A 631 13.55 -38.83 39.49
CA PHE A 631 14.78 -38.34 38.86
C PHE A 631 15.68 -37.77 39.97
N HIS A 632 16.53 -38.62 40.54
CA HIS A 632 17.24 -38.31 41.79
C HIS A 632 18.54 -37.52 41.59
N HIS A 633 19.03 -37.41 40.36
CA HIS A 633 20.31 -36.78 40.04
C HIS A 633 20.09 -35.44 39.35
N LEU A 634 20.50 -34.36 40.01
CA LEU A 634 20.14 -32.99 39.65
C LEU A 634 21.39 -32.12 39.46
N ARG A 635 21.28 -31.12 38.59
CA ARG A 635 22.21 -29.99 38.52
C ARG A 635 21.44 -28.71 38.24
N LYS A 636 21.81 -27.61 38.89
CA LYS A 636 21.23 -26.29 38.59
C LYS A 636 21.73 -25.80 37.23
N VAL A 637 20.84 -25.16 36.49
CA VAL A 637 21.08 -24.64 35.15
C VAL A 637 20.51 -23.25 35.02
N THR A 638 21.33 -22.31 34.56
CA THR A 638 20.84 -21.03 34.07
C THR A 638 20.44 -21.19 32.60
N TRP A 639 19.14 -21.22 32.33
CA TRP A 639 18.63 -21.29 30.96
C TRP A 639 18.95 -20.03 30.16
N LEU A 640 19.63 -20.21 29.02
CA LEU A 640 19.90 -19.15 28.04
C LEU A 640 18.68 -18.92 27.13
N SER A 641 17.98 -19.99 26.79
CA SER A 641 16.77 -19.99 25.98
C SER A 641 15.94 -21.25 26.27
N THR A 642 14.62 -21.11 26.31
CA THR A 642 13.64 -22.19 26.55
C THR A 642 12.49 -22.09 25.55
N ASN A 643 11.74 -23.18 25.31
CA ASN A 643 10.65 -23.26 24.33
C ASN A 643 11.08 -22.97 22.88
N MET A 644 12.35 -23.26 22.55
CA MET A 644 13.00 -22.97 21.27
C MET A 644 12.29 -23.61 20.08
N ASN A 645 11.76 -24.83 20.27
CA ASN A 645 11.08 -25.63 19.26
C ASN A 645 11.70 -25.51 17.85
N THR A 646 13.01 -25.74 17.75
CA THR A 646 13.78 -25.58 16.51
C THR A 646 14.49 -26.86 16.11
N SER A 647 14.92 -26.95 14.85
CA SER A 647 15.77 -28.07 14.42
C SER A 647 17.16 -27.98 15.08
N PRO A 648 17.70 -29.10 15.59
CA PRO A 648 19.09 -29.17 16.04
C PRO A 648 20.12 -28.73 15.00
N ASP A 649 19.84 -28.91 13.71
CA ASP A 649 20.76 -28.61 12.60
C ASP A 649 21.18 -27.14 12.54
N LEU A 650 20.42 -26.27 13.18
CA LEU A 650 20.78 -24.86 13.29
C LEU A 650 22.06 -24.65 14.10
N PHE A 651 22.28 -25.49 15.11
CA PHE A 651 23.37 -25.37 16.07
C PHE A 651 24.40 -26.49 15.95
N ILE A 652 24.03 -27.60 15.32
CA ILE A 652 24.82 -28.84 15.25
C ILE A 652 24.93 -29.27 13.78
N ASP A 653 26.11 -29.66 13.32
CA ASP A 653 26.30 -30.19 11.95
C ASP A 653 25.82 -31.64 11.81
N LYS A 654 25.86 -32.39 12.91
CA LYS A 654 25.45 -33.78 12.99
C LYS A 654 24.07 -33.90 13.63
N GLY A 655 23.19 -34.71 13.05
CA GLY A 655 21.89 -35.00 13.64
C GLY A 655 21.99 -35.56 15.06
N ILE A 656 21.01 -35.26 15.91
CA ILE A 656 20.97 -35.70 17.31
C ILE A 656 20.44 -37.14 17.43
N SER A 657 21.04 -37.96 18.30
CA SER A 657 20.53 -39.30 18.61
C SER A 657 19.47 -39.31 19.73
N GLN A 658 18.75 -40.42 19.87
CA GLN A 658 17.74 -40.64 20.92
C GLN A 658 18.33 -40.96 22.31
N GLN A 659 19.66 -41.04 22.45
CA GLN A 659 20.31 -41.26 23.76
C GLN A 659 19.98 -40.14 24.73
N SER A 660 19.70 -40.47 26.00
CA SER A 660 19.24 -39.49 26.99
C SER A 660 20.26 -38.41 27.30
N ILE A 661 21.55 -38.71 27.23
CA ILE A 661 22.64 -37.77 27.48
C ILE A 661 23.92 -38.20 26.75
N TYR A 662 24.62 -37.26 26.12
CA TYR A 662 25.97 -37.46 25.61
C TYR A 662 26.70 -36.13 25.39
N GLU A 663 28.03 -36.18 25.35
CA GLU A 663 28.89 -35.05 25.01
C GLU A 663 29.06 -34.95 23.49
N PHE A 664 28.96 -33.76 22.94
CA PHE A 664 29.26 -33.48 21.53
C PHE A 664 30.77 -33.27 21.33
N TYR A 665 31.28 -33.64 20.16
CA TYR A 665 32.59 -33.16 19.74
C TYR A 665 32.51 -31.68 19.39
N LYS A 666 33.52 -30.89 19.76
CA LYS A 666 33.52 -29.44 19.50
C LYS A 666 33.34 -29.10 18.01
N GLN A 667 33.85 -29.92 17.11
CA GLN A 667 33.72 -29.73 15.66
C GLN A 667 32.29 -29.92 15.14
N ASP A 668 31.43 -30.63 15.88
CA ASP A 668 30.02 -30.82 15.49
C ASP A 668 29.16 -29.61 15.89
N ILE A 669 29.71 -28.68 16.68
CA ILE A 669 29.02 -27.50 17.19
C ILE A 669 29.30 -26.28 16.31
N LYS A 670 28.23 -25.63 15.84
CA LYS A 670 28.31 -24.36 15.11
C LYS A 670 28.52 -23.20 16.07
N ILE A 671 29.74 -23.06 16.59
CA ILE A 671 30.10 -22.03 17.59
C ILE A 671 29.72 -20.63 17.13
N GLU A 672 29.89 -20.34 15.84
CA GLU A 672 29.49 -19.08 15.22
C GLU A 672 27.98 -18.83 15.36
N LYS A 673 27.15 -19.87 15.17
CA LYS A 673 25.70 -19.79 15.34
C LYS A 673 25.29 -19.60 16.78
N PHE A 674 25.97 -20.26 17.73
CA PHE A 674 25.76 -19.96 19.16
C PHE A 674 26.12 -18.51 19.48
N THR A 675 27.22 -18.01 18.93
CA THR A 675 27.69 -16.65 19.18
C THR A 675 26.74 -15.62 18.57
N GLU A 676 26.33 -15.80 17.31
CA GLU A 676 25.29 -15.00 16.62
C GLU A 676 24.00 -15.00 17.44
N TYR A 677 23.56 -16.19 17.86
CA TYR A 677 22.27 -16.38 18.50
C TYR A 677 22.21 -15.88 19.95
N PHE A 678 23.33 -15.92 20.71
CA PHE A 678 23.33 -15.58 22.15
C PHE A 678 24.08 -14.28 22.52
N SER A 679 24.96 -13.73 21.67
CA SER A 679 25.64 -12.44 21.93
C SER A 679 24.71 -11.22 21.72
N LYS A 680 24.84 -10.11 22.49
CA LYS A 680 24.13 -8.84 22.17
C LYS A 680 24.65 -8.21 20.87
N ALA A 681 24.47 -8.87 19.74
CA ALA A 681 24.09 -8.14 18.55
C ALA A 681 22.58 -7.92 18.67
N LYS A 682 22.18 -6.66 18.70
CA LYS A 682 20.79 -6.24 18.46
C LYS A 682 20.49 -6.69 17.03
N GLU A 683 20.11 -7.96 16.84
CA GLU A 683 19.75 -8.44 15.51
C GLU A 683 18.58 -7.59 15.04
N ARG A 684 18.85 -6.78 14.02
CA ARG A 684 17.78 -6.33 13.13
C ARG A 684 17.10 -7.62 12.69
N ASN A 685 15.80 -7.73 12.96
CA ASN A 685 14.96 -8.81 12.47
C ASN A 685 15.20 -8.89 10.95
N LYS A 686 16.00 -9.86 10.49
CA LYS A 686 16.38 -9.97 9.07
C LYS A 686 15.10 -10.30 8.29
N ASN A 687 14.84 -9.59 7.21
CA ASN A 687 13.68 -9.88 6.37
C ASN A 687 14.03 -10.99 5.38
N TYR A 688 13.12 -11.93 5.22
CA TYR A 688 13.23 -13.01 4.25
C TYR A 688 12.24 -12.76 3.11
N VAL A 689 12.54 -13.24 1.91
CA VAL A 689 11.66 -13.03 0.75
C VAL A 689 11.44 -14.34 0.00
N LEU A 690 10.18 -14.71 -0.18
CA LEU A 690 9.77 -15.77 -1.09
C LEU A 690 9.23 -15.13 -2.37
N ILE A 691 9.88 -15.41 -3.49
CA ILE A 691 9.42 -15.02 -4.83
C ILE A 691 8.64 -16.19 -5.43
N ILE A 692 7.41 -15.93 -5.87
CA ILE A 692 6.53 -16.89 -6.56
C ILE A 692 6.23 -16.36 -7.95
N ASP A 693 6.99 -16.83 -8.93
CA ASP A 693 6.78 -16.45 -10.33
C ASP A 693 5.55 -17.18 -10.90
N GLU A 694 4.80 -16.52 -11.77
CA GLU A 694 3.58 -17.06 -12.40
C GLU A 694 2.58 -17.63 -11.38
N ILE A 695 2.33 -16.89 -10.30
CA ILE A 695 1.53 -17.35 -9.15
C ILE A 695 0.14 -17.86 -9.54
N ASN A 696 -0.41 -17.40 -10.66
CA ASN A 696 -1.72 -17.75 -11.18
C ASN A 696 -1.76 -19.01 -12.07
N ARG A 697 -0.62 -19.65 -12.36
CA ARG A 697 -0.54 -20.90 -13.14
C ARG A 697 -0.78 -22.18 -12.33
N GLY A 698 -0.88 -22.07 -11.01
CA GLY A 698 -1.22 -23.17 -10.12
C GLY A 698 -2.44 -22.84 -9.27
N ASN A 699 -3.08 -23.86 -8.71
CA ASN A 699 -4.20 -23.66 -7.79
C ASN A 699 -3.70 -23.14 -6.44
N VAL A 700 -3.58 -21.82 -6.35
CA VAL A 700 -2.98 -21.15 -5.19
C VAL A 700 -3.70 -21.51 -3.89
N SER A 701 -5.03 -21.67 -3.93
CA SER A 701 -5.81 -22.06 -2.75
C SER A 701 -5.46 -23.48 -2.29
N ALA A 702 -5.30 -24.43 -3.21
CA ALA A 702 -4.87 -25.79 -2.88
C ALA A 702 -3.40 -25.85 -2.42
N ILE A 703 -2.51 -25.11 -3.08
CA ILE A 703 -1.08 -25.07 -2.77
C ILE A 703 -0.81 -24.49 -1.36
N PHE A 704 -1.49 -23.40 -1.00
CA PHE A 704 -1.34 -22.81 0.33
C PHE A 704 -2.17 -23.53 1.40
N GLY A 705 -3.22 -24.24 1.03
CA GLY A 705 -4.10 -24.97 1.95
C GLY A 705 -4.58 -24.10 3.12
N GLU A 706 -4.41 -24.60 4.34
CA GLU A 706 -4.76 -23.91 5.59
C GLU A 706 -3.89 -22.68 5.89
N LEU A 707 -2.74 -22.53 5.23
CA LEU A 707 -1.81 -21.41 5.45
C LEU A 707 -2.29 -20.10 4.85
N ILE A 708 -3.31 -20.14 3.97
CA ILE A 708 -3.88 -18.96 3.33
C ILE A 708 -4.26 -17.88 4.35
N THR A 709 -4.82 -18.28 5.50
CA THR A 709 -5.20 -17.37 6.59
C THR A 709 -3.97 -16.74 7.26
N LEU A 710 -2.87 -17.49 7.37
CA LEU A 710 -1.63 -17.04 8.00
C LEU A 710 -0.85 -16.04 7.14
N LEU A 711 -1.21 -15.88 5.86
CA LEU A 711 -0.62 -14.86 5.02
C LEU A 711 -0.99 -13.44 5.45
N GLU A 712 -2.15 -13.25 6.10
CA GLU A 712 -2.61 -11.94 6.58
C GLU A 712 -1.62 -11.30 7.55
N PRO A 713 -1.24 -10.02 7.38
CA PRO A 713 -0.26 -9.34 8.23
C PRO A 713 -0.55 -9.48 9.73
N SER A 714 -1.81 -9.33 10.15
CA SER A 714 -2.20 -9.42 11.56
C SER A 714 -2.08 -10.83 12.15
N LYS A 715 -2.19 -11.87 11.31
CA LYS A 715 -2.20 -13.29 11.70
C LYS A 715 -0.82 -13.93 11.77
N ARG A 716 0.22 -13.18 11.38
CA ARG A 716 1.61 -13.64 11.42
C ARG A 716 2.21 -13.57 12.81
N LEU A 717 3.12 -14.50 13.10
CA LEU A 717 3.89 -14.54 14.34
C LEU A 717 4.62 -13.21 14.57
N GLY A 718 4.59 -12.72 15.80
CA GLY A 718 5.12 -11.41 16.18
C GLY A 718 4.09 -10.26 16.16
N ASN A 719 2.87 -10.51 15.68
CA ASN A 719 1.76 -9.55 15.77
C ASN A 719 0.75 -9.90 16.88
N LYS A 720 -0.10 -8.93 17.24
CA LYS A 720 -1.07 -9.08 18.35
C LYS A 720 -2.12 -10.17 18.12
N GLU A 721 -2.53 -10.38 16.87
CA GLU A 721 -3.57 -11.33 16.45
C GLU A 721 -2.96 -12.58 15.80
N ALA A 722 -1.71 -12.91 16.15
CA ALA A 722 -0.97 -14.02 15.57
C ALA A 722 -1.74 -15.34 15.73
N LEU A 723 -1.78 -16.13 14.67
CA LEU A 723 -2.40 -17.45 14.65
C LEU A 723 -1.36 -18.51 14.29
N THR A 724 -1.66 -19.73 14.72
CA THR A 724 -0.95 -20.95 14.33
C THR A 724 -1.97 -21.99 13.89
N VAL A 725 -1.60 -22.83 12.95
CA VAL A 725 -2.40 -23.98 12.49
C VAL A 725 -1.68 -25.28 12.80
N THR A 726 -2.42 -26.37 12.91
CA THR A 726 -1.83 -27.71 13.00
C THR A 726 -1.75 -28.30 11.61
N LEU A 727 -0.54 -28.61 11.13
CA LEU A 727 -0.33 -29.14 9.79
C LEU A 727 -0.88 -30.57 9.66
N PRO A 728 -1.46 -30.95 8.51
CA PRO A 728 -2.15 -32.22 8.33
C PRO A 728 -1.21 -33.43 8.33
N TYR A 729 0.01 -33.32 7.81
CA TYR A 729 0.93 -34.45 7.70
C TYR A 729 1.76 -34.62 8.98
N SER A 730 2.53 -33.61 9.36
CA SER A 730 3.44 -33.64 10.53
C SER A 730 2.73 -33.55 11.87
N LYS A 731 1.48 -33.04 11.89
CA LYS A 731 0.74 -32.68 13.11
C LYS A 731 1.45 -31.62 13.96
N GLU A 732 2.46 -30.94 13.41
CA GLU A 732 3.16 -29.85 14.07
C GLU A 732 2.33 -28.57 14.05
N THR A 733 2.47 -27.76 15.10
CA THR A 733 1.94 -26.40 15.12
C THR A 733 2.84 -25.47 14.32
N PHE A 734 2.27 -24.79 13.32
CA PHE A 734 3.00 -23.93 12.40
C PHE A 734 2.37 -22.53 12.32
N GLY A 735 3.22 -21.51 12.16
CA GLY A 735 2.82 -20.11 12.02
C GLY A 735 3.78 -19.37 11.10
N VAL A 736 3.27 -18.38 10.37
CA VAL A 736 4.07 -17.59 9.42
C VAL A 736 4.67 -16.36 10.11
N PRO A 737 6.00 -16.14 10.09
CA PRO A 737 6.63 -14.97 10.69
C PRO A 737 6.30 -13.64 10.01
N ASN A 738 6.31 -12.54 10.77
CA ASN A 738 6.06 -11.20 10.25
C ASN A 738 7.21 -10.59 9.43
N ASN A 739 8.41 -11.18 9.50
CA ASN A 739 9.60 -10.82 8.73
C ASN A 739 9.79 -11.66 7.45
N LEU A 740 8.87 -12.58 7.13
CA LEU A 740 8.82 -13.23 5.83
C LEU A 740 8.00 -12.37 4.86
N HIS A 741 8.51 -12.03 3.69
CA HIS A 741 7.79 -11.31 2.65
C HIS A 741 7.52 -12.23 1.47
N ILE A 742 6.41 -12.03 0.76
CA ILE A 742 6.05 -12.79 -0.43
C ILE A 742 5.88 -11.84 -1.60
N ILE A 743 6.57 -12.10 -2.72
CA ILE A 743 6.42 -11.36 -3.97
C ILE A 743 6.00 -12.33 -5.06
N GLY A 744 4.77 -12.18 -5.55
CA GLY A 744 4.25 -12.91 -6.70
C GLY A 744 4.41 -12.12 -8.00
N THR A 745 4.53 -12.82 -9.13
CA THR A 745 4.32 -12.23 -10.46
C THR A 745 3.11 -12.87 -11.14
N MET A 746 2.38 -12.10 -11.94
CA MET A 746 1.16 -12.55 -12.59
C MET A 746 1.06 -11.97 -14.01
N ASN A 747 0.99 -12.83 -15.04
CA ASN A 747 0.63 -12.39 -16.38
C ASN A 747 -0.89 -12.30 -16.52
N THR A 748 -1.40 -11.18 -17.02
CA THR A 748 -2.85 -10.97 -17.18
C THR A 748 -3.40 -11.36 -18.56
N ALA A 749 -2.55 -11.46 -19.58
CA ALA A 749 -2.97 -11.83 -20.94
C ALA A 749 -3.23 -13.34 -21.12
N ASP A 750 -2.69 -14.18 -20.23
CA ASP A 750 -2.70 -15.62 -20.42
C ASP A 750 -4.08 -16.22 -20.07
N ARG A 751 -4.72 -16.86 -21.06
CA ARG A 751 -6.06 -17.47 -20.94
C ARG A 751 -6.02 -18.82 -20.21
N SER A 752 -4.85 -19.41 -20.03
CA SER A 752 -4.65 -20.75 -19.44
C SER A 752 -4.56 -20.77 -17.90
N VAL A 753 -4.89 -19.63 -17.30
CA VAL A 753 -4.59 -19.29 -15.91
C VAL A 753 -5.79 -19.53 -14.99
N GLU A 754 -5.54 -20.04 -13.78
CA GLU A 754 -6.56 -20.10 -12.74
C GLU A 754 -6.85 -18.70 -12.17
N ALA A 755 -8.12 -18.30 -12.13
CA ALA A 755 -8.52 -17.04 -11.52
C ALA A 755 -8.15 -17.03 -10.03
N LEU A 756 -7.36 -16.04 -9.61
CA LEU A 756 -7.03 -15.86 -8.20
C LEU A 756 -8.31 -15.61 -7.38
N ASP A 757 -8.56 -16.50 -6.42
CA ASP A 757 -9.70 -16.41 -5.51
C ASP A 757 -9.70 -15.04 -4.79
N THR A 758 -10.90 -14.51 -4.59
CA THR A 758 -11.17 -13.31 -3.79
C THR A 758 -10.52 -13.39 -2.40
N ALA A 759 -10.45 -14.60 -1.82
CA ALA A 759 -9.78 -14.86 -0.55
C ALA A 759 -8.28 -14.50 -0.62
N LEU A 760 -7.59 -14.88 -1.69
CA LEU A 760 -6.18 -14.54 -1.91
C LEU A 760 -6.01 -13.07 -2.26
N ARG A 761 -6.90 -12.50 -3.08
CA ARG A 761 -6.81 -11.09 -3.49
C ARG A 761 -6.81 -10.12 -2.30
N ARG A 762 -7.47 -10.45 -1.20
CA ARG A 762 -7.49 -9.62 0.03
C ARG A 762 -6.18 -9.66 0.82
N ARG A 763 -5.28 -10.60 0.52
CA ARG A 763 -4.07 -10.91 1.30
C ARG A 763 -2.79 -10.44 0.62
N PHE A 764 -2.88 -10.03 -0.64
CA PHE A 764 -1.81 -9.47 -1.43
C PHE A 764 -2.13 -8.04 -1.84
N VAL A 765 -1.12 -7.18 -1.88
CA VAL A 765 -1.21 -5.88 -2.56
C VAL A 765 -0.88 -6.09 -4.03
N PHE A 766 -1.78 -5.65 -4.92
CA PHE A 766 -1.62 -5.78 -6.36
C PHE A 766 -0.99 -4.50 -6.92
N GLU A 767 0.21 -4.62 -7.48
CA GLU A 767 0.91 -3.54 -8.16
C GLU A 767 0.87 -3.80 -9.68
N GLU A 768 0.19 -2.93 -10.39
CA GLU A 768 0.02 -3.03 -11.84
C GLU A 768 1.29 -2.56 -12.56
N MET A 769 1.73 -3.34 -13.54
CA MET A 769 2.91 -3.10 -14.36
C MET A 769 2.52 -3.08 -15.83
N MET A 770 2.08 -1.91 -16.29
CA MET A 770 1.73 -1.64 -17.68
C MET A 770 2.99 -1.36 -18.53
N PRO A 771 2.90 -1.47 -19.87
CA PRO A 771 3.97 -1.05 -20.76
C PRO A 771 4.37 0.40 -20.52
N ASN A 772 5.66 0.65 -20.29
CA ASN A 772 6.21 1.97 -20.06
C ASN A 772 7.03 2.42 -21.28
N THR A 773 6.36 3.11 -22.22
CA THR A 773 6.97 3.60 -23.46
C THR A 773 8.02 4.68 -23.22
N ILE A 774 8.03 5.33 -22.04
CA ILE A 774 9.02 6.36 -21.67
C ILE A 774 10.43 5.77 -21.65
N LEU A 775 10.58 4.49 -21.31
CA LEU A 775 11.88 3.80 -21.32
C LEU A 775 12.48 3.65 -22.73
N LEU A 776 11.68 3.92 -23.77
CA LEU A 776 12.07 3.88 -25.17
C LEU A 776 12.10 5.28 -25.81
N LYS A 777 11.84 6.36 -25.04
CA LYS A 777 11.62 7.72 -25.59
C LYS A 777 12.79 8.23 -26.44
N ASP A 778 14.01 7.91 -26.02
CA ASP A 778 15.25 8.36 -26.68
C ASP A 778 15.81 7.29 -27.64
N LYS A 779 15.09 6.18 -27.89
CA LYS A 779 15.50 5.12 -28.80
C LYS A 779 14.95 5.33 -30.20
N MET A 780 15.83 5.84 -31.06
CA MET A 780 15.63 5.97 -32.50
C MET A 780 16.41 4.88 -33.23
N ILE A 781 15.73 4.13 -34.09
CA ILE A 781 16.35 3.20 -35.04
C ILE A 781 16.16 3.80 -36.42
N GLU A 782 17.22 4.40 -36.97
CA GLU A 782 17.12 5.27 -38.14
C GLU A 782 16.05 6.36 -37.91
N ASP A 783 14.98 6.39 -38.71
CA ASP A 783 13.88 7.36 -38.59
C ASP A 783 12.69 6.85 -37.76
N ILE A 784 12.81 5.67 -37.12
CA ILE A 784 11.74 5.02 -36.36
C ILE A 784 11.92 5.28 -34.86
N ASN A 785 10.95 5.95 -34.25
CA ASN A 785 10.87 6.08 -32.79
C ASN A 785 10.20 4.85 -32.16
N LEU A 786 10.94 4.07 -31.36
CA LEU A 786 10.41 2.84 -30.75
C LEU A 786 9.32 3.09 -29.71
N SER A 787 9.32 4.26 -29.06
CA SER A 787 8.28 4.68 -28.11
C SER A 787 6.95 4.87 -28.83
N GLU A 788 6.96 5.63 -29.93
CA GLU A 788 5.77 5.91 -30.74
C GLU A 788 5.22 4.64 -31.41
N LEU A 789 6.12 3.79 -31.92
CA LEU A 789 5.76 2.50 -32.51
C LEU A 789 5.00 1.61 -31.52
N LEU A 790 5.55 1.44 -30.31
CA LEU A 790 4.92 0.63 -29.27
C LEU A 790 3.59 1.24 -28.80
N GLU A 791 3.53 2.56 -28.63
CA GLU A 791 2.30 3.25 -28.25
C GLU A 791 1.18 3.05 -29.28
N LYS A 792 1.51 3.13 -30.57
CA LYS A 792 0.53 2.98 -31.66
C LYS A 792 0.00 1.54 -31.75
N ILE A 793 0.88 0.55 -31.62
CA ILE A 793 0.49 -0.86 -31.56
C ILE A 793 -0.41 -1.10 -30.33
N ASN A 794 0.00 -0.63 -29.16
CA ASN A 794 -0.76 -0.86 -27.92
C ASN A 794 -2.13 -0.19 -27.92
N LYS A 795 -2.28 1.01 -28.49
CA LYS A 795 -3.61 1.64 -28.66
C LYS A 795 -4.55 0.80 -29.51
N ARG A 796 -4.04 0.18 -30.58
CA ARG A 796 -4.84 -0.68 -31.47
C ARG A 796 -5.18 -2.02 -30.79
N VAL A 797 -4.22 -2.64 -30.11
CA VAL A 797 -4.46 -3.89 -29.35
C VAL A 797 -5.48 -3.67 -28.22
N GLU A 798 -5.36 -2.57 -27.49
CA GLU A 798 -6.29 -2.23 -26.40
C GLU A 798 -7.71 -2.00 -26.91
N ALA A 799 -7.87 -1.36 -28.07
CA ALA A 799 -9.17 -1.13 -28.70
C ALA A 799 -9.83 -2.42 -29.22
N LEU A 800 -9.04 -3.39 -29.68
CA LEU A 800 -9.55 -4.64 -30.25
C LEU A 800 -9.77 -5.76 -29.22
N ILE A 801 -9.01 -5.74 -28.11
CA ILE A 801 -9.11 -6.75 -27.04
C ILE A 801 -9.36 -6.07 -25.70
N ASN A 802 -8.28 -5.57 -25.07
CA ASN A 802 -8.28 -4.80 -23.82
C ASN A 802 -6.83 -4.45 -23.42
N ARG A 803 -6.69 -3.65 -22.36
CA ARG A 803 -5.41 -3.21 -21.82
C ARG A 803 -4.46 -4.33 -21.37
N ASP A 804 -5.00 -5.46 -20.91
CA ASP A 804 -4.20 -6.58 -20.38
C ASP A 804 -3.42 -7.34 -21.46
N HIS A 805 -3.77 -7.14 -22.73
CA HIS A 805 -3.09 -7.72 -23.89
C HIS A 805 -2.11 -6.76 -24.55
N THR A 806 -1.84 -5.60 -23.94
CA THR A 806 -0.85 -4.65 -24.50
C THR A 806 0.56 -5.25 -24.47
N ILE A 807 1.40 -4.89 -25.44
CA ILE A 807 2.75 -5.40 -25.59
C ILE A 807 3.70 -4.63 -24.68
N GLY A 808 4.50 -5.36 -23.91
CA GLY A 808 5.50 -4.79 -23.02
C GLY A 808 6.72 -4.19 -23.72
N HIS A 809 7.34 -3.21 -23.07
CA HIS A 809 8.50 -2.49 -23.59
C HIS A 809 9.78 -3.35 -23.63
N SER A 810 9.87 -4.44 -22.86
CA SER A 810 11.08 -5.27 -22.79
C SER A 810 11.50 -5.89 -24.14
N TYR A 811 10.55 -6.17 -25.04
CA TYR A 811 10.85 -6.64 -26.39
C TYR A 811 11.70 -5.64 -27.18
N PHE A 812 11.61 -4.34 -26.86
CA PHE A 812 12.28 -3.25 -27.58
C PHE A 812 13.49 -2.67 -26.84
N ILE A 813 13.69 -3.01 -25.55
CA ILE A 813 14.77 -2.42 -24.72
C ILE A 813 16.14 -2.71 -25.30
N ASN A 814 16.39 -3.89 -25.83
CA ASN A 814 17.72 -4.28 -26.35
C ASN A 814 17.86 -4.11 -27.86
N VAL A 815 16.82 -3.59 -28.54
CA VAL A 815 16.88 -3.35 -29.99
C VAL A 815 17.75 -2.11 -30.26
N THR A 816 18.73 -2.28 -31.13
CA THR A 816 19.73 -1.28 -31.51
C THR A 816 19.90 -1.11 -33.02
N SER A 817 19.32 -2.00 -33.84
CA SER A 817 19.37 -1.92 -35.30
C SER A 817 18.04 -2.28 -35.95
N ILE A 818 17.90 -1.95 -37.25
CA ILE A 818 16.70 -2.30 -38.02
C ILE A 818 16.54 -3.81 -38.19
N GLU A 819 17.64 -4.55 -38.33
CA GLU A 819 17.61 -6.01 -38.42
C GLU A 819 17.13 -6.64 -37.11
N GLU A 820 17.60 -6.14 -35.96
CA GLU A 820 17.11 -6.58 -34.66
C GLU A 820 15.62 -6.24 -34.45
N LEU A 821 15.17 -5.07 -34.92
CA LEU A 821 13.76 -4.71 -34.89
C LEU A 821 12.93 -5.65 -35.77
N LYS A 822 13.43 -5.96 -36.97
CA LYS A 822 12.84 -6.92 -37.91
C LYS A 822 12.73 -8.31 -37.28
N THR A 823 13.79 -8.82 -36.67
CA THR A 823 13.78 -10.08 -35.91
C THR A 823 12.80 -10.04 -34.74
N THR A 824 12.74 -8.92 -34.00
CA THR A 824 11.79 -8.75 -32.88
C THR A 824 10.34 -8.86 -33.37
N PHE A 825 10.02 -8.31 -34.53
CA PHE A 825 8.68 -8.45 -35.11
C PHE A 825 8.38 -9.88 -35.54
N LYS A 826 9.33 -10.53 -36.23
CA LYS A 826 9.22 -11.90 -36.73
C LYS A 826 9.00 -12.92 -35.61
N ASP A 827 9.83 -12.83 -34.57
CA ASP A 827 9.99 -13.91 -33.60
C ASP A 827 9.22 -13.65 -32.31
N CYS A 828 8.81 -12.40 -32.05
CA CYS A 828 8.12 -12.03 -30.81
C CYS A 828 6.77 -11.37 -31.06
N ILE A 829 6.71 -10.26 -31.81
CA ILE A 829 5.49 -9.44 -31.91
C ILE A 829 4.38 -10.14 -32.70
N ILE A 830 4.69 -10.62 -33.90
CA ILE A 830 3.69 -11.29 -34.75
C ILE A 830 3.18 -12.58 -34.11
N PRO A 831 4.03 -13.50 -33.62
CA PRO A 831 3.55 -14.70 -32.93
C PRO A 831 2.66 -14.39 -31.72
N LEU A 832 2.99 -13.35 -30.94
CA LEU A 832 2.17 -12.92 -29.81
C LEU A 832 0.79 -12.42 -30.27
N LEU A 833 0.74 -11.63 -31.36
CA LEU A 833 -0.52 -11.17 -31.94
C LEU A 833 -1.34 -12.33 -32.54
N GLN A 834 -0.69 -13.33 -33.13
CA GLN A 834 -1.36 -14.55 -33.60
C GLN A 834 -1.99 -15.35 -32.45
N GLU A 835 -1.36 -15.38 -31.28
CA GLU A 835 -1.96 -15.98 -30.09
C GLU A 835 -3.17 -15.17 -29.60
N TYR A 836 -3.07 -13.84 -29.59
CA TYR A 836 -4.15 -12.95 -29.14
C TYR A 836 -5.37 -12.97 -30.07
N PHE A 837 -5.11 -12.98 -31.38
CA PHE A 837 -6.10 -13.00 -32.46
C PHE A 837 -6.13 -14.35 -33.16
N TYR A 838 -6.19 -15.44 -32.38
CA TYR A 838 -6.17 -16.81 -32.90
C TYR A 838 -7.20 -17.03 -34.02
N GLY A 839 -6.71 -17.32 -35.23
CA GLY A 839 -7.51 -17.56 -36.42
C GLY A 839 -8.08 -16.32 -37.11
N ASP A 840 -7.61 -15.10 -36.76
CA ASP A 840 -8.12 -13.83 -37.28
C ASP A 840 -6.97 -12.88 -37.66
N ASP A 841 -6.29 -13.21 -38.77
CA ASP A 841 -5.20 -12.41 -39.34
C ASP A 841 -5.67 -11.00 -39.76
N GLY A 842 -6.97 -10.83 -40.03
CA GLY A 842 -7.56 -9.53 -40.34
C GLY A 842 -7.42 -8.54 -39.17
N LYS A 843 -7.64 -8.99 -37.93
CA LYS A 843 -7.37 -8.18 -36.73
C LYS A 843 -5.90 -7.85 -36.54
N ILE A 844 -4.99 -8.76 -36.93
CA ILE A 844 -3.55 -8.47 -36.93
C ILE A 844 -3.26 -7.35 -37.94
N GLY A 845 -3.91 -7.37 -39.11
CA GLY A 845 -3.86 -6.29 -40.10
C GLY A 845 -4.39 -4.96 -39.56
N LEU A 846 -5.45 -4.95 -38.74
CA LEU A 846 -5.93 -3.74 -38.06
C LEU A 846 -4.91 -3.18 -37.05
N VAL A 847 -4.04 -4.02 -36.48
CA VAL A 847 -2.98 -3.60 -35.55
C VAL A 847 -1.74 -3.12 -36.29
N LEU A 848 -1.24 -3.91 -37.24
CA LEU A 848 0.06 -3.69 -37.88
C LEU A 848 -0.01 -2.95 -39.23
N GLY A 849 -1.15 -3.02 -39.92
CA GLY A 849 -1.36 -2.45 -41.26
C GLY A 849 -1.17 -3.44 -42.40
N ASP A 850 -1.47 -2.96 -43.61
CA ASP A 850 -1.39 -3.69 -44.89
C ASP A 850 0.05 -4.04 -45.33
N GLY A 851 1.05 -3.43 -44.69
CA GLY A 851 2.46 -3.81 -44.85
C GLY A 851 2.82 -5.17 -44.25
N PHE A 852 1.98 -5.72 -43.37
CA PHE A 852 2.21 -7.00 -42.69
C PHE A 852 1.15 -8.07 -43.02
N VAL A 853 -0.03 -7.66 -43.47
CA VAL A 853 -1.16 -8.55 -43.77
C VAL A 853 -1.74 -8.20 -45.13
N LYS A 854 -1.91 -9.20 -45.98
CA LYS A 854 -2.53 -9.06 -47.30
C LYS A 854 -3.96 -9.61 -47.29
N ILE A 855 -4.78 -9.06 -48.18
CA ILE A 855 -6.11 -9.58 -48.48
C ILE A 855 -5.96 -10.67 -49.53
N VAL A 856 -6.60 -11.82 -49.32
CA VAL A 856 -6.64 -12.94 -50.24
C VAL A 856 -8.07 -13.14 -50.73
N GLU A 857 -8.25 -13.12 -52.04
CA GLU A 857 -9.53 -13.43 -52.66
C GLU A 857 -9.70 -14.95 -52.72
N ASN A 858 -10.79 -15.45 -52.15
CA ASN A 858 -11.09 -16.88 -52.12
C ASN A 858 -11.82 -17.29 -53.40
N ASP A 859 -11.32 -18.33 -54.06
CA ASP A 859 -11.93 -18.90 -55.26
C ASP A 859 -13.03 -19.92 -54.87
N ASP A 860 -14.31 -19.58 -55.07
CA ASP A 860 -15.45 -20.46 -54.75
C ASP A 860 -15.42 -21.78 -55.55
N THR A 861 -14.63 -21.87 -56.63
CA THR A 861 -14.52 -23.10 -57.44
C THR A 861 -13.80 -24.25 -56.71
N ILE A 862 -13.10 -23.97 -55.60
CA ILE A 862 -12.43 -25.01 -54.79
C ILE A 862 -13.41 -25.82 -53.93
N PHE A 863 -14.62 -25.30 -53.68
CA PHE A 863 -15.60 -25.94 -52.80
C PHE A 863 -16.64 -26.73 -53.60
N SER A 864 -16.88 -27.98 -53.17
CA SER A 864 -17.95 -28.86 -53.70
C SER A 864 -19.31 -28.13 -53.78
N SER A 865 -20.16 -28.48 -54.75
CA SER A 865 -21.51 -27.91 -54.93
C SER A 865 -22.53 -28.30 -53.84
N PHE A 866 -22.06 -28.75 -52.68
CA PHE A 866 -22.89 -29.11 -51.53
C PHE A 866 -23.54 -27.85 -50.91
N GLU A 867 -24.83 -27.91 -50.60
CA GLU A 867 -25.55 -26.81 -49.96
C GLU A 867 -25.21 -26.72 -48.47
N TYR A 868 -24.53 -25.64 -48.07
CA TYR A 868 -24.15 -25.37 -46.69
C TYR A 868 -24.55 -23.95 -46.28
N GLN A 869 -25.27 -23.83 -45.16
CA GLN A 869 -25.68 -22.54 -44.61
C GLN A 869 -24.44 -21.82 -44.04
N GLY A 870 -23.97 -20.79 -44.75
CA GLY A 870 -22.72 -20.09 -44.45
C GLY A 870 -21.69 -20.12 -45.58
N ARG A 871 -21.96 -20.81 -46.70
CA ARG A 871 -21.06 -20.85 -47.88
C ARG A 871 -20.61 -19.46 -48.33
N GLU A 872 -21.50 -18.46 -48.34
CA GLU A 872 -21.17 -17.08 -48.73
C GLU A 872 -20.06 -16.46 -47.86
N SER A 873 -19.97 -16.84 -46.58
CA SER A 873 -18.88 -16.39 -45.68
C SER A 873 -17.54 -17.07 -45.98
N LEU A 874 -17.56 -18.26 -46.60
CA LEU A 874 -16.35 -18.98 -47.05
C LEU A 874 -15.80 -18.41 -48.37
N VAL A 875 -16.62 -17.68 -49.11
CA VAL A 875 -16.26 -16.96 -50.35
C VAL A 875 -15.89 -15.49 -50.07
N SER A 876 -16.00 -15.05 -48.81
CA SER A 876 -15.58 -13.70 -48.40
C SER A 876 -14.05 -13.56 -48.43
N GLN A 877 -13.55 -12.32 -48.51
CA GLN A 877 -12.12 -12.03 -48.47
C GLN A 877 -11.48 -12.61 -47.20
N SER A 878 -10.42 -13.39 -47.36
CA SER A 878 -9.57 -13.85 -46.25
C SER A 878 -8.37 -12.92 -46.08
N TYR A 879 -7.68 -13.06 -44.95
CA TYR A 879 -6.50 -12.28 -44.63
C TYR A 879 -5.38 -13.25 -44.31
N GLU A 880 -4.19 -12.96 -44.80
CA GLU A 880 -3.00 -13.77 -44.54
C GLU A 880 -1.84 -12.84 -44.15
N ILE A 881 -1.08 -13.23 -43.13
CA ILE A 881 0.19 -12.58 -42.83
C ILE A 881 1.15 -12.78 -44.01
N ILE A 882 1.76 -11.69 -44.46
CA ILE A 882 2.74 -11.74 -45.56
C ILE A 882 3.96 -12.54 -45.09
N PRO A 883 4.47 -13.51 -45.88
CA PRO A 883 5.69 -14.22 -45.53
C PRO A 883 6.80 -13.22 -45.19
N PHE A 884 7.40 -13.35 -44.01
CA PHE A 884 8.24 -12.30 -43.45
C PHE A 884 9.50 -11.96 -44.28
N ASP A 885 9.94 -12.91 -45.11
CA ASP A 885 11.05 -12.73 -46.05
C ASP A 885 10.64 -11.92 -47.31
N GLU A 886 9.34 -11.76 -47.57
CA GLU A 886 8.74 -10.96 -48.65
C GLU A 886 8.34 -9.54 -48.19
N ILE A 887 8.40 -9.25 -46.89
CA ILE A 887 8.03 -7.93 -46.33
C ILE A 887 9.18 -6.92 -46.54
N ASP A 888 8.88 -5.82 -47.24
CA ASP A 888 9.67 -4.60 -47.10
C ASP A 888 9.39 -3.99 -45.72
N PHE A 889 10.25 -4.34 -44.75
CA PHE A 889 10.03 -4.03 -43.35
C PHE A 889 9.99 -2.52 -43.07
N LYS A 890 10.78 -1.71 -43.80
CA LYS A 890 10.80 -0.26 -43.60
C LYS A 890 9.52 0.38 -44.11
N GLU A 891 9.07 -0.02 -45.31
CA GLU A 891 7.80 0.44 -45.85
C GLU A 891 6.63 0.02 -44.96
N ALA A 892 6.64 -1.23 -44.46
CA ALA A 892 5.60 -1.74 -43.58
C ALA A 892 5.50 -0.96 -42.26
N ILE A 893 6.64 -0.65 -41.62
CA ILE A 893 6.66 0.19 -40.40
C ILE A 893 6.20 1.63 -40.69
N ALA A 894 6.58 2.20 -41.83
CA ALA A 894 6.12 3.53 -42.22
C ALA A 894 4.60 3.58 -42.39
N LYS A 895 3.99 2.55 -43.01
CA LYS A 895 2.52 2.41 -43.12
C LYS A 895 1.85 2.20 -41.76
N LEU A 896 2.49 1.45 -40.85
CA LEU A 896 2.00 1.29 -39.49
C LEU A 896 1.94 2.64 -38.77
N LEU A 897 2.98 3.46 -38.90
CA LEU A 897 3.15 4.77 -38.25
C LEU A 897 2.40 5.93 -38.91
N ALA A 898 2.00 5.81 -40.18
CA ALA A 898 0.98 6.66 -40.82
C ALA A 898 -0.39 6.49 -40.15
#